data_AF-A0A3D9L5Q9-F1
#
_entry.id   AF-A0A3D9L5Q9-F1
#
_cell.length_a   1.000
_cell.length_b   1.000
_cell.length_c   1.000
_cell.angle_alpha   90.00
_cell.angle_beta   90.00
_cell.angle_gamma   90.00
#
_symmetry.space_group_name_H-M   'P 1'
#
loop_
_entity.id
_entity.type
_entity.pdbx_description
1 polymer ?
#
loop_
_entity_poly.entity_id
_entity_poly.type
_entity_poly.pdbx_seq_one_letter_code
_entity_poly.pdbx_strand_id
1 'polypeptide(L)'
;MKALSNKSAITPAILEVGKEIRLKKGDFLTQQFAKANDFYLLKSGSIRFSLEVDETVGEIHVGESSQRFTPVGWSGFNAPGRYATTAKVSSSSASFIRWSHKDLQELMTTDPEAGTSFLREVCAQTRVLLITAIKLLSSQAKEQDQIKTEDPVFSTSPAPVDENLTAFLRKSSFFEVFEESPLEFLSQSIERRLYPSNATIFTQESEPDGIYILGSGKVRFSYQSEDNRSIGFRQITTPGFLIGWSAGTGQTNMVNAHAVQETLVYFIPRTSLDRVLKLHPDFTPQFYRRLLWLISYRLQAIRARIIASGFKHELIAISNLIDQNSARIDLSSPLHKIPHLLDNKHTVDDALFILEKLRVQGTSLEKNIATTALDVLEETYTEASFYKGLVDVYKSVVQAPKNASPLEIRKICAQSYISVFDKQRYLIQGTENLPNESGHIFIYNHLRNHPYNTLPNQFQITLDSHFISSMILMKNYDDPGLRIVRVGQSKEFAHQEYYQRLGHIDVYTDDSKSESKKIKKQVRQMFYNEAGAYVGGGGNLIISPEGSSYSTEESPGPFKPGAFNLALSMKKEPYIVPLVMANFDKRARNNRFVCLILPPFKVSDYIRDKEDKAQMHRFLVKYQETYRSYVQKAIALSQPSADDVLNKKGE
;
A
#
# COMPACT_ATOMS: atom_id res chain seq x y z
N MET A 1 -5.78 49.48 -9.77
CA MET A 1 -5.62 48.42 -10.78
C MET A 1 -4.34 48.54 -11.62
N LYS A 2 -3.89 49.74 -12.05
CA LYS A 2 -2.64 49.90 -12.85
C LYS A 2 -1.34 49.32 -12.26
N ALA A 3 -1.21 49.20 -10.94
CA ALA A 3 -0.04 48.55 -10.30
C ALA A 3 -0.11 47.01 -10.25
N LEU A 4 -1.24 46.39 -10.63
CA LEU A 4 -1.41 44.93 -10.69
C LEU A 4 -0.89 44.33 -12.02
N SER A 5 -0.85 45.10 -13.12
CA SER A 5 -0.48 44.58 -14.44
C SER A 5 1.01 44.26 -14.61
N ASN A 6 1.90 44.83 -13.78
CA ASN A 6 3.34 44.66 -13.96
C ASN A 6 3.93 43.36 -13.37
N LYS A 7 3.12 42.51 -12.71
CA LYS A 7 3.57 41.24 -12.09
C LYS A 7 2.64 40.04 -12.29
N SER A 8 1.51 40.20 -12.99
CA SER A 8 0.56 39.12 -13.27
C SER A 8 0.31 39.06 -14.77
N ALA A 9 0.24 37.85 -15.34
CA ALA A 9 -0.13 37.67 -16.74
C ALA A 9 -1.64 37.84 -17.00
N ILE A 10 -2.43 38.19 -15.98
CA ILE A 10 -3.87 38.48 -16.12
C ILE A 10 -4.03 39.83 -16.81
N THR A 11 -4.80 39.84 -17.90
CA THR A 11 -5.03 41.04 -18.70
C THR A 11 -5.81 42.10 -17.89
N PRO A 12 -5.56 43.40 -18.15
CA PRO A 12 -6.33 44.48 -17.50
C PRO A 12 -7.84 44.32 -17.65
N ALA A 13 -8.30 43.87 -18.82
CA ALA A 13 -9.72 43.62 -19.10
C ALA A 13 -10.37 42.68 -18.07
N ILE A 14 -9.68 41.62 -17.67
CA ILE A 14 -10.19 40.66 -16.66
C ILE A 14 -10.19 41.28 -15.27
N LEU A 15 -9.13 42.00 -14.93
CA LEU A 15 -9.00 42.64 -13.62
C LEU A 15 -10.08 43.72 -13.41
N GLU A 16 -10.47 44.44 -14.46
CA GLU A 16 -11.47 45.52 -14.40
C GLU A 16 -12.90 45.02 -14.12
N VAL A 17 -13.25 43.80 -14.57
CA VAL A 17 -14.53 43.16 -14.23
C VAL A 17 -14.55 42.65 -12.78
N GLY A 18 -13.37 42.44 -12.19
CA GLY A 18 -13.23 41.97 -10.82
C GLY A 18 -13.55 43.04 -9.78
N LYS A 19 -14.28 42.65 -8.74
CA LYS A 19 -14.59 43.52 -7.60
C LYS A 19 -13.63 43.28 -6.46
N GLU A 20 -12.98 44.33 -5.98
CA GLU A 20 -12.16 44.23 -4.79
C GLU A 20 -13.03 44.12 -3.53
N ILE A 21 -12.73 43.12 -2.70
CA ILE A 21 -13.41 42.89 -1.42
C ILE A 21 -12.38 42.75 -0.31
N ARG A 22 -12.79 43.06 0.92
CA ARG A 22 -11.99 42.90 2.13
C ARG A 22 -12.80 42.15 3.18
N LEU A 23 -12.17 41.14 3.77
CA LEU A 23 -12.78 40.23 4.73
C LEU A 23 -11.94 40.20 6.03
N LYS A 24 -12.58 39.80 7.13
CA LYS A 24 -11.99 39.65 8.46
C LYS A 24 -11.69 38.17 8.76
N LYS A 25 -10.88 37.92 9.78
CA LYS A 25 -10.57 36.56 10.24
C LYS A 25 -11.84 35.75 10.49
N GLY A 26 -11.89 34.52 9.97
CA GLY A 26 -13.01 33.60 10.13
C GLY A 26 -14.09 33.72 9.04
N ASP A 27 -14.11 34.81 8.26
CA ASP A 27 -15.06 34.97 7.16
C ASP A 27 -14.85 33.88 6.11
N PHE A 28 -15.95 33.34 5.61
CA PHE A 28 -15.98 32.33 4.57
C PHE A 28 -15.85 32.96 3.19
N LEU A 29 -15.01 32.37 2.34
CA LEU A 29 -15.02 32.60 0.90
C LEU A 29 -15.82 31.53 0.17
N THR A 30 -15.64 30.28 0.61
CA THR A 30 -16.30 29.12 0.03
C THR A 30 -16.66 28.16 1.15
N GLN A 31 -17.75 27.43 0.96
CA GLN A 31 -18.17 26.34 1.83
C GLN A 31 -18.30 25.09 0.97
N GLN A 32 -17.66 23.99 1.41
CA GLN A 32 -17.70 22.72 0.69
C GLN A 32 -19.14 22.32 0.34
N PHE A 33 -19.33 21.72 -0.84
CA PHE A 33 -20.63 21.29 -1.39
C PHE A 33 -21.64 22.40 -1.70
N ALA A 34 -21.41 23.64 -1.27
CA ALA A 34 -22.26 24.76 -1.64
C ALA A 34 -22.13 25.09 -3.14
N LYS A 35 -23.17 25.72 -3.70
CA LYS A 35 -23.16 26.24 -5.07
C LYS A 35 -22.02 27.23 -5.26
N ALA A 36 -21.17 26.96 -6.24
CA ALA A 36 -20.04 27.81 -6.57
C ALA A 36 -20.49 28.99 -7.44
N ASN A 37 -20.74 30.13 -6.80
CA ASN A 37 -21.18 31.35 -7.48
C ASN A 37 -20.01 32.28 -7.82
N ASP A 38 -18.93 32.25 -7.03
CA ASP A 38 -17.86 33.24 -7.09
C ASP A 38 -16.46 32.60 -7.16
N PHE A 39 -15.55 33.27 -7.85
CA PHE A 39 -14.13 32.96 -7.91
C PHE A 39 -13.33 34.12 -7.31
N TYR A 40 -12.23 33.81 -6.62
CA TYR A 40 -11.41 34.80 -5.93
C TYR A 40 -9.93 34.62 -6.21
N LEU A 41 -9.20 35.74 -6.25
CA LEU A 41 -7.74 35.79 -6.15
C LEU A 41 -7.32 36.58 -4.92
N LEU A 42 -6.46 36.01 -4.08
CA LEU A 42 -5.92 36.69 -2.90
C LEU A 42 -5.01 37.87 -3.30
N LYS A 43 -5.25 39.07 -2.77
CA LYS A 43 -4.35 40.23 -2.95
C LYS A 43 -3.38 40.38 -1.78
N SER A 44 -3.87 40.22 -0.55
CA SER A 44 -3.08 40.30 0.69
C SER A 44 -3.79 39.60 1.85
N GLY A 45 -3.04 39.20 2.87
CA GLY A 45 -3.54 38.41 4.00
C GLY A 45 -3.28 36.91 3.81
N SER A 46 -4.01 36.07 4.54
CA SER A 46 -3.87 34.61 4.45
C SER A 46 -5.22 33.91 4.53
N ILE A 47 -5.28 32.76 3.88
CA ILE A 47 -6.46 31.88 3.84
C ILE A 47 -6.09 30.46 4.27
N ARG A 48 -7.08 29.77 4.83
CA ARG A 48 -7.02 28.37 5.22
C ARG A 48 -8.08 27.57 4.48
N PHE A 49 -7.70 26.38 4.03
CA PHE A 49 -8.58 25.40 3.39
C PHE A 49 -8.85 24.24 4.36
N SER A 50 -10.11 23.82 4.40
CA SER A 50 -10.57 22.64 5.15
C SER A 50 -11.48 21.74 4.33
N LEU A 51 -11.52 20.47 4.72
CA LEU A 51 -12.48 19.46 4.25
C LEU A 51 -13.33 19.01 5.43
N GLU A 52 -14.63 19.08 5.26
CA GLU A 52 -15.62 18.40 6.09
C GLU A 52 -15.61 16.91 5.73
N VAL A 53 -15.57 16.07 6.77
CA VAL A 53 -15.49 14.62 6.63
C VAL A 53 -16.79 13.96 7.09
N ASP A 54 -17.07 14.02 8.38
CA ASP A 54 -18.32 13.58 8.99
C ASP A 54 -18.54 14.35 10.31
N GLU A 55 -19.71 14.16 10.94
CA GLU A 55 -20.06 14.83 12.20
C GLU A 55 -19.10 14.51 13.36
N THR A 56 -18.38 13.38 13.29
CA THR A 56 -17.49 12.91 14.37
C THR A 56 -16.08 13.50 14.27
N VAL A 57 -15.58 13.66 13.04
CA VAL A 57 -14.23 14.19 12.76
C VAL A 57 -14.25 15.71 12.56
N GLY A 58 -15.34 16.25 12.01
CA GLY A 58 -15.48 17.68 11.71
C GLY A 58 -14.61 18.14 10.54
N GLU A 59 -14.11 19.38 10.63
CA GLU A 59 -13.28 20.00 9.59
C GLU A 59 -11.79 19.63 9.74
N ILE A 60 -11.22 18.96 8.73
CA ILE A 60 -9.80 18.69 8.63
C ILE A 60 -9.10 19.82 7.88
N HIS A 61 -8.02 20.34 8.45
CA HIS A 61 -7.15 21.29 7.75
C HIS A 61 -6.34 20.60 6.65
N VAL A 62 -6.43 21.13 5.42
CA VAL A 62 -5.79 20.55 4.23
C VAL A 62 -4.93 21.52 3.43
N GLY A 63 -4.56 22.64 4.04
CA GLY A 63 -3.63 23.61 3.47
C GLY A 63 -3.98 25.05 3.82
N GLU A 64 -2.99 25.92 3.72
CA GLU A 64 -3.11 27.37 3.89
C GLU A 64 -2.23 28.10 2.88
N SER A 65 -2.53 29.37 2.63
CA SER A 65 -1.72 30.20 1.75
C SER A 65 -1.82 31.67 2.13
N SER A 66 -0.67 32.34 2.11
CA SER A 66 -0.54 33.80 2.12
C SER A 66 -0.04 34.34 0.77
N GLN A 67 0.14 33.46 -0.23
CA GLN A 67 0.69 33.84 -1.52
C GLN A 67 -0.29 34.71 -2.29
N ARG A 68 0.20 35.87 -2.75
CA ARG A 68 -0.55 36.73 -3.66
C ARG A 68 -0.98 35.96 -4.92
N PHE A 69 -2.21 36.22 -5.34
CA PHE A 69 -2.92 35.53 -6.43
C PHE A 69 -3.26 34.07 -6.18
N THR A 70 -3.25 33.62 -4.92
CA THR A 70 -3.83 32.30 -4.60
C THR A 70 -5.28 32.24 -5.08
N PRO A 71 -5.62 31.30 -5.97
CA PRO A 71 -6.99 31.13 -6.45
C PRO A 71 -7.85 30.45 -5.40
N VAL A 72 -9.14 30.79 -5.37
CA VAL A 72 -10.16 30.17 -4.52
C VAL A 72 -11.45 30.06 -5.33
N GLY A 73 -12.11 28.90 -5.26
CA GLY A 73 -13.42 28.68 -5.91
C GLY A 73 -13.36 28.15 -7.35
N TRP A 74 -12.17 27.85 -7.90
CA TRP A 74 -12.03 27.38 -9.29
C TRP A 74 -12.72 26.03 -9.58
N SER A 75 -13.08 25.26 -8.56
CA SER A 75 -13.88 24.04 -8.74
C SER A 75 -15.25 24.34 -9.36
N GLY A 76 -15.75 25.57 -9.20
CA GLY A 76 -16.98 26.03 -9.82
C GLY A 76 -16.91 26.20 -11.35
N PHE A 77 -15.72 26.18 -11.96
CA PHE A 77 -15.57 26.18 -13.42
C PHE A 77 -16.06 24.89 -14.08
N ASN A 78 -16.26 23.82 -13.31
CA ASN A 78 -16.73 22.52 -13.80
C ASN A 78 -18.15 22.25 -13.30
N ALA A 79 -18.97 21.61 -14.13
CA ALA A 79 -20.28 21.12 -13.72
C ALA A 79 -20.15 20.09 -12.56
N PRO A 80 -21.06 20.11 -11.56
CA PRO A 80 -22.29 20.92 -11.45
C PRO A 80 -22.09 22.27 -10.72
N GLY A 81 -20.87 22.82 -10.69
CA GLY A 81 -20.59 24.13 -10.10
C GLY A 81 -20.70 24.11 -8.57
N ARG A 82 -19.85 23.32 -7.91
CA ARG A 82 -19.79 23.18 -6.44
C ARG A 82 -18.39 23.45 -5.90
N TYR A 83 -18.32 24.02 -4.71
CA TYR A 83 -17.04 24.21 -4.03
C TYR A 83 -16.51 22.88 -3.51
N ALA A 84 -15.26 22.56 -3.85
CA ALA A 84 -14.60 21.33 -3.42
C ALA A 84 -14.06 21.40 -1.99
N THR A 85 -13.89 22.59 -1.43
CA THR A 85 -13.34 22.83 -0.09
C THR A 85 -14.01 24.01 0.58
N THR A 86 -13.98 24.03 1.90
CA THR A 86 -14.24 25.24 2.68
C THR A 86 -12.97 26.10 2.71
N ALA A 87 -13.10 27.41 2.49
CA ALA A 87 -11.99 28.36 2.58
C ALA A 87 -12.37 29.54 3.46
N LYS A 88 -11.54 29.82 4.48
CA LYS A 88 -11.75 30.88 5.47
C LYS A 88 -10.53 31.79 5.55
N VAL A 89 -10.74 33.07 5.84
CA VAL A 89 -9.65 34.01 6.13
C VAL A 89 -8.97 33.62 7.46
N SER A 90 -7.65 33.44 7.46
CA SER A 90 -6.88 33.07 8.64
C SER A 90 -6.13 34.24 9.28
N SER A 91 -5.79 35.29 8.50
CA SER A 91 -5.20 36.54 9.01
C SER A 91 -6.27 37.45 9.63
N SER A 92 -5.84 38.50 10.36
CA SER A 92 -6.77 39.50 10.92
C SER A 92 -7.63 40.17 9.85
N SER A 93 -7.07 40.40 8.67
CA SER A 93 -7.78 40.86 7.48
C SER A 93 -7.12 40.32 6.22
N ALA A 94 -7.92 40.07 5.18
CA ALA A 94 -7.46 39.72 3.85
C ALA A 94 -8.25 40.49 2.78
N SER A 95 -7.60 40.79 1.66
CA SER A 95 -8.22 41.43 0.49
C SER A 95 -8.16 40.53 -0.73
N PHE A 96 -9.20 40.57 -1.56
CA PHE A 96 -9.36 39.69 -2.73
C PHE A 96 -9.88 40.47 -3.92
N ILE A 97 -9.62 39.94 -5.12
CA ILE A 97 -10.40 40.26 -6.31
C ILE A 97 -11.44 39.15 -6.48
N ARG A 98 -12.72 39.52 -6.56
CA ARG A 98 -13.85 38.59 -6.71
C ARG A 98 -14.50 38.78 -8.07
N TRP A 99 -14.82 37.67 -8.71
CA TRP A 99 -15.70 37.62 -9.88
C TRP A 99 -16.85 36.66 -9.62
N SER A 100 -18.00 36.90 -10.25
CA SER A 100 -18.99 35.83 -10.39
C SER A 100 -18.51 34.84 -11.46
N HIS A 101 -18.84 33.56 -11.29
CA HIS A 101 -18.54 32.53 -12.28
C HIS A 101 -19.19 32.82 -13.64
N LYS A 102 -20.39 33.41 -13.63
CA LYS A 102 -21.12 33.78 -14.84
C LYS A 102 -20.35 34.84 -15.63
N ASP A 103 -19.91 35.91 -14.97
CA ASP A 103 -19.20 37.02 -15.63
C ASP A 103 -17.85 36.54 -16.19
N LEU A 104 -17.12 35.69 -15.45
CA LEU A 104 -15.88 35.08 -15.96
C LEU A 104 -16.15 34.17 -17.17
N GLN A 105 -17.22 33.38 -17.14
CA GLN A 105 -17.55 32.50 -18.25
C GLN A 105 -17.92 33.29 -19.51
N GLU A 106 -18.72 34.34 -19.36
CA GLU A 106 -19.08 35.24 -20.46
C GLU A 106 -17.84 35.90 -21.04
N LEU A 107 -16.97 36.46 -20.19
CA LEU A 107 -15.74 37.08 -20.64
C LEU A 107 -14.79 36.10 -21.34
N MET A 108 -14.61 34.89 -20.81
CA MET A 108 -13.78 33.86 -21.46
C MET A 108 -14.35 33.42 -22.81
N THR A 109 -15.64 33.60 -23.03
CA THR A 109 -16.31 33.25 -24.29
C THR A 109 -16.19 34.39 -25.31
N THR A 110 -16.31 35.65 -24.86
CA THR A 110 -16.21 36.83 -25.72
C THR A 110 -14.78 37.22 -26.06
N ASP A 111 -13.81 36.93 -25.18
CA ASP A 111 -12.37 37.12 -25.39
C ASP A 111 -11.59 35.85 -25.01
N PRO A 112 -11.46 34.89 -25.96
CA PRO A 112 -10.75 33.62 -25.72
C PRO A 112 -9.27 33.79 -25.40
N GLU A 113 -8.61 34.86 -25.88
CA GLU A 113 -7.19 35.12 -25.63
C GLU A 113 -6.97 35.59 -24.19
N ALA A 114 -7.81 36.53 -23.71
CA ALA A 114 -7.81 36.93 -22.31
C ALA A 114 -8.17 35.74 -21.41
N GLY A 115 -9.20 34.97 -21.77
CA GLY A 115 -9.60 33.78 -21.03
C GLY A 115 -8.49 32.73 -20.92
N THR A 116 -7.76 32.50 -22.01
CA THR A 116 -6.57 31.63 -22.04
C THR A 116 -5.49 32.13 -21.10
N SER A 117 -5.16 33.43 -21.17
CA SER A 117 -4.14 34.04 -20.32
C SER A 117 -4.49 33.92 -18.83
N PHE A 118 -5.77 34.10 -18.49
CA PHE A 118 -6.28 33.90 -17.16
C PHE A 118 -6.21 32.46 -16.69
N LEU A 119 -6.67 31.49 -17.49
CA LEU A 119 -6.60 30.07 -17.14
C LEU A 119 -5.16 29.59 -16.94
N ARG A 120 -4.23 30.05 -17.79
CA ARG A 120 -2.80 29.78 -17.65
C ARG A 120 -2.27 30.29 -16.31
N GLU A 121 -2.60 31.52 -15.94
CA GLU A 121 -2.21 32.08 -14.64
C GLU A 121 -2.83 31.30 -13.49
N VAL A 122 -4.13 30.97 -13.55
CA VAL A 122 -4.80 30.17 -12.51
C VAL A 122 -4.14 28.80 -12.36
N CYS A 123 -3.75 28.14 -13.46
CA CYS A 123 -2.97 26.89 -13.40
C CYS A 123 -1.63 27.10 -12.68
N ALA A 124 -0.88 28.14 -13.05
CA ALA A 124 0.41 28.45 -12.43
C ALA A 124 0.30 28.73 -10.93
N GLN A 125 -0.73 29.47 -10.50
CA GLN A 125 -0.95 29.79 -9.08
C GLN A 125 -1.53 28.60 -8.29
N THR A 126 -2.40 27.78 -8.89
CA THR A 126 -2.96 26.58 -8.21
C THR A 126 -1.87 25.54 -7.93
N ARG A 127 -0.81 25.50 -8.77
CA ARG A 127 0.39 24.65 -8.56
C ARG A 127 1.00 24.86 -7.16
N VAL A 128 0.96 26.08 -6.63
CA VAL A 128 1.50 26.38 -5.30
C VAL A 128 0.72 25.67 -4.21
N LEU A 129 -0.62 25.61 -4.30
CA LEU A 129 -1.44 24.88 -3.34
C LEU A 129 -1.11 23.38 -3.34
N LEU A 130 -0.76 22.83 -4.50
CA LEU A 130 -0.30 21.46 -4.62
C LEU A 130 1.05 21.25 -3.92
N ILE A 131 2.02 22.15 -4.12
CA ILE A 131 3.31 22.10 -3.42
C ILE A 131 3.10 22.20 -1.90
N THR A 132 2.25 23.12 -1.43
CA THR A 132 1.95 23.26 0.01
C THR A 132 1.32 21.98 0.58
N ALA A 133 0.40 21.35 -0.15
CA ALA A 133 -0.20 20.08 0.26
C ALA A 133 0.85 18.95 0.29
N ILE A 134 1.77 18.90 -0.68
CA ILE A 134 2.87 17.93 -0.71
C ILE A 134 3.81 18.15 0.48
N LYS A 135 4.16 19.40 0.80
CA LYS A 135 4.96 19.75 1.99
C LYS A 135 4.27 19.27 3.28
N LEU A 136 2.96 19.53 3.41
CA LEU A 136 2.18 19.09 4.56
C LEU A 136 2.17 17.55 4.70
N LEU A 137 1.91 16.83 3.62
CA LEU A 137 1.96 15.36 3.59
C LEU A 137 3.36 14.84 3.94
N SER A 138 4.40 15.43 3.36
CA SER A 138 5.79 15.02 3.57
C SER A 138 6.23 15.26 5.01
N SER A 139 5.74 16.32 5.66
CA SER A 139 6.03 16.56 7.09
C SER A 139 5.45 15.49 8.03
N GLN A 140 4.47 14.71 7.54
CA GLN A 140 3.87 13.58 8.27
C GLN A 140 4.48 12.22 7.89
N ALA A 141 5.38 12.19 6.89
CA ALA A 141 5.99 10.96 6.42
C ALA A 141 7.02 10.42 7.43
N LYS A 142 7.21 9.10 7.44
CA LYS A 142 8.21 8.45 8.31
C LYS A 142 9.62 8.60 7.70
N GLU A 143 10.66 8.52 8.52
CA GLU A 143 12.07 8.69 8.09
C GLU A 143 12.54 7.72 6.99
N GLN A 144 11.79 6.64 6.73
CA GLN A 144 12.14 5.53 5.84
C GLN A 144 11.89 5.78 4.34
N ASP A 145 11.43 6.97 3.95
CA ASP A 145 11.07 7.27 2.56
C ASP A 145 12.23 7.80 1.69
N GLN A 146 13.48 7.73 2.17
CA GLN A 146 14.65 8.23 1.45
C GLN A 146 14.94 7.44 0.16
N ILE A 147 15.05 8.16 -0.96
CA ILE A 147 15.31 7.59 -2.28
C ILE A 147 16.68 8.09 -2.76
N LYS A 148 17.53 7.16 -3.19
CA LYS A 148 18.78 7.47 -3.90
C LYS A 148 18.45 7.96 -5.31
N THR A 149 19.02 9.10 -5.68
CA THR A 149 18.89 9.71 -7.00
C THR A 149 20.05 9.24 -7.89
N GLU A 150 19.72 8.67 -9.05
CA GLU A 150 20.66 8.42 -10.14
C GLU A 150 20.41 9.43 -11.26
N ASP A 151 21.43 9.71 -12.08
CA ASP A 151 21.31 10.64 -13.20
C ASP A 151 20.25 10.17 -14.20
N PRO A 152 19.57 11.09 -14.92
CA PRO A 152 18.58 10.72 -15.92
C PRO A 152 19.25 10.01 -17.09
N VAL A 153 19.16 8.69 -17.11
CA VAL A 153 19.61 7.84 -18.22
C VAL A 153 18.37 7.23 -18.87
N PHE A 154 18.15 7.57 -20.14
CA PHE A 154 17.13 6.93 -20.97
C PHE A 154 17.68 6.58 -22.34
N SER A 155 17.06 5.60 -22.97
CA SER A 155 17.25 5.31 -24.39
C SER A 155 16.00 5.68 -25.17
N THR A 156 16.16 6.09 -26.42
CA THR A 156 15.03 6.27 -27.34
C THR A 156 14.82 4.99 -28.14
N SER A 157 13.56 4.66 -28.43
CA SER A 157 13.22 3.53 -29.30
C SER A 157 12.25 3.99 -30.40
N PRO A 158 12.35 3.46 -31.63
CA PRO A 158 11.37 3.76 -32.67
C PRO A 158 10.00 3.19 -32.27
N ALA A 159 8.91 3.81 -32.71
CA ALA A 159 7.57 3.24 -32.54
C ALA A 159 7.45 1.94 -33.37
N PRO A 160 6.85 0.86 -32.83
CA PRO A 160 6.43 -0.27 -33.63
C PRO A 160 5.54 0.18 -34.79
N VAL A 161 5.61 -0.51 -35.92
CA VAL A 161 4.88 -0.16 -37.16
C VAL A 161 3.36 -0.04 -36.92
N ASP A 162 2.82 -0.82 -35.98
CA ASP A 162 1.38 -0.86 -35.67
C ASP A 162 0.96 0.03 -34.48
N GLU A 163 1.87 0.81 -33.89
CA GLU A 163 1.57 1.62 -32.71
C GLU A 163 0.84 2.92 -33.08
N ASN A 164 -0.49 2.94 -32.89
CA ASN A 164 -1.30 4.13 -33.08
C ASN A 164 -1.24 5.07 -31.86
N LEU A 165 -0.33 6.04 -31.90
CA LEU A 165 -0.11 6.99 -30.81
C LEU A 165 -1.28 7.96 -30.58
N THR A 166 -2.03 8.33 -31.63
CA THR A 166 -3.26 9.13 -31.48
C THR A 166 -4.31 8.35 -30.67
N ALA A 167 -4.49 7.05 -30.96
CA ALA A 167 -5.39 6.19 -30.21
C ALA A 167 -4.92 5.97 -28.76
N PHE A 168 -3.60 5.91 -28.53
CA PHE A 168 -3.04 5.90 -27.18
C PHE A 168 -3.38 7.19 -26.41
N LEU A 169 -3.16 8.37 -27.01
CA LEU A 169 -3.51 9.65 -26.42
C LEU A 169 -5.02 9.69 -26.08
N ARG A 170 -5.90 9.27 -26.98
CA ARG A 170 -7.36 9.23 -26.72
C ARG A 170 -7.76 8.34 -25.54
N LYS A 171 -6.95 7.32 -25.17
CA LYS A 171 -7.21 6.49 -23.98
C LYS A 171 -6.77 7.16 -22.68
N SER A 172 -5.91 8.17 -22.74
CA SER A 172 -5.52 8.98 -21.59
C SER A 172 -6.69 9.82 -21.14
N SER A 173 -7.03 9.75 -19.85
CA SER A 173 -8.04 10.63 -19.27
C SER A 173 -7.72 12.09 -19.56
N PHE A 174 -6.46 12.54 -19.58
CA PHE A 174 -6.17 13.94 -19.89
C PHE A 174 -6.57 14.31 -21.33
N PHE A 175 -6.19 13.49 -22.32
CA PHE A 175 -6.30 13.85 -23.73
C PHE A 175 -7.61 13.44 -24.41
N GLU A 176 -8.43 12.57 -23.79
CA GLU A 176 -9.67 12.04 -24.39
C GLU A 176 -10.70 13.09 -24.82
N VAL A 177 -10.60 14.31 -24.26
CA VAL A 177 -11.56 15.40 -24.51
C VAL A 177 -11.19 16.26 -25.72
N PHE A 178 -9.99 16.08 -26.29
CA PHE A 178 -9.52 16.90 -27.39
C PHE A 178 -9.90 16.30 -28.74
N GLU A 179 -10.10 17.20 -29.71
CA GLU A 179 -10.34 16.85 -31.10
C GLU A 179 -9.15 16.10 -31.73
N GLU A 180 -9.42 15.41 -32.84
CA GLU A 180 -8.44 14.54 -33.51
C GLU A 180 -7.21 15.29 -34.01
N SER A 181 -7.41 16.41 -34.72
CA SER A 181 -6.32 17.14 -35.40
C SER A 181 -5.20 17.60 -34.45
N PRO A 182 -5.48 18.22 -33.27
CA PRO A 182 -4.44 18.52 -32.28
C PRO A 182 -3.72 17.28 -31.74
N LEU A 183 -4.43 16.15 -31.56
CA LEU A 183 -3.83 14.91 -31.07
C LEU A 183 -2.92 14.27 -32.12
N GLU A 184 -3.31 14.28 -33.39
CA GLU A 184 -2.47 13.84 -34.50
C GLU A 184 -1.20 14.67 -34.57
N PHE A 185 -1.30 16.00 -34.47
CA PHE A 185 -0.14 16.89 -34.43
C PHE A 185 0.82 16.53 -33.29
N LEU A 186 0.29 16.33 -32.08
CA LEU A 186 1.10 15.92 -30.92
C LEU A 186 1.74 14.54 -31.13
N SER A 187 1.00 13.60 -31.71
CA SER A 187 1.44 12.21 -31.91
C SER A 187 2.68 12.09 -32.80
N GLN A 188 2.82 12.98 -33.80
CA GLN A 188 3.94 13.01 -34.73
C GLN A 188 5.28 13.37 -34.07
N SER A 189 5.22 14.04 -32.91
CA SER A 189 6.40 14.51 -32.19
C SER A 189 6.68 13.71 -30.90
N ILE A 190 5.96 12.62 -30.66
CA ILE A 190 6.17 11.81 -29.46
C ILE A 190 7.49 11.05 -29.56
N GLU A 191 8.31 11.19 -28.53
CA GLU A 191 9.50 10.36 -28.30
C GLU A 191 9.17 9.21 -27.35
N ARG A 192 9.54 7.98 -27.72
CA ARG A 192 9.46 6.82 -26.81
C ARG A 192 10.76 6.73 -26.02
N ARG A 193 10.70 7.08 -24.73
CA ARG A 193 11.83 7.06 -23.81
C ARG A 193 11.72 5.86 -22.86
N LEU A 194 12.72 4.98 -22.88
CA LEU A 194 12.84 3.83 -21.98
C LEU A 194 13.79 4.16 -20.85
N TYR A 195 13.29 4.06 -19.62
CA TYR A 195 14.04 4.30 -18.40
C TYR A 195 14.29 2.96 -17.68
N PRO A 196 15.55 2.63 -17.32
CA PRO A 196 15.83 1.46 -16.50
C PRO A 196 15.28 1.64 -15.09
N SER A 197 15.20 0.54 -14.33
CA SER A 197 14.78 0.59 -12.93
C SER A 197 15.66 1.57 -12.14
N ASN A 198 15.03 2.44 -11.36
CA ASN A 198 15.61 3.49 -10.51
C ASN A 198 16.14 4.73 -11.22
N ALA A 199 16.05 4.80 -12.55
CA ALA A 199 16.44 6.01 -13.27
C ALA A 199 15.54 7.19 -12.91
N THR A 200 16.15 8.38 -12.81
CA THR A 200 15.42 9.64 -12.69
C THR A 200 14.81 10.04 -14.02
N ILE A 201 13.53 10.39 -14.01
CA ILE A 201 12.80 10.86 -15.19
C ILE A 201 12.94 12.38 -15.31
N PHE A 202 12.70 13.11 -14.21
CA PHE A 202 12.98 14.55 -14.06
C PHE A 202 13.15 14.89 -12.58
N THR A 203 13.83 16.01 -12.30
CA THR A 203 14.14 16.46 -10.94
C THR A 203 13.30 17.67 -10.53
N GLN A 204 13.07 17.82 -9.23
CA GLN A 204 12.47 19.02 -8.64
C GLN A 204 13.27 20.27 -9.04
N GLU A 205 12.57 21.38 -9.23
CA GLU A 205 13.12 22.70 -9.57
C GLU A 205 13.85 22.82 -10.93
N SER A 206 14.02 21.73 -11.66
CA SER A 206 14.52 21.78 -13.04
C SER A 206 13.54 22.47 -13.99
N GLU A 207 14.09 23.05 -15.07
CA GLU A 207 13.28 23.58 -16.17
C GLU A 207 12.53 22.45 -16.88
N PRO A 208 11.23 22.60 -17.15
CA PRO A 208 10.49 21.56 -17.82
C PRO A 208 10.79 21.56 -19.33
N ASP A 209 11.09 20.37 -19.85
CA ASP A 209 11.44 20.12 -21.25
C ASP A 209 10.28 19.57 -22.07
N GLY A 210 9.18 19.13 -21.45
CA GLY A 210 8.00 18.62 -22.14
C GLY A 210 6.92 18.04 -21.24
N ILE A 211 6.02 17.28 -21.86
CA ILE A 211 4.97 16.49 -21.17
C ILE A 211 5.39 15.01 -21.20
N TYR A 212 5.24 14.35 -20.07
CA TYR A 212 5.59 12.94 -19.87
C TYR A 212 4.33 12.14 -19.62
N ILE A 213 4.10 11.08 -20.41
CA ILE A 213 2.94 10.20 -20.31
C ILE A 213 3.43 8.78 -20.08
N LEU A 214 2.95 8.13 -19.03
CA LEU A 214 3.32 6.74 -18.72
C LEU A 214 2.78 5.81 -19.82
N GLY A 215 3.66 5.07 -20.50
CA GLY A 215 3.29 4.02 -21.44
C GLY A 215 3.14 2.66 -20.76
N SER A 216 4.19 2.23 -20.05
CA SER A 216 4.19 1.01 -19.24
C SER A 216 5.23 1.14 -18.11
N GLY A 217 5.13 0.29 -17.10
CA GLY A 217 6.04 0.30 -15.95
C GLY A 217 5.46 1.05 -14.75
N LYS A 218 6.32 1.65 -13.94
CA LYS A 218 5.93 2.20 -12.64
C LYS A 218 6.78 3.41 -12.29
N VAL A 219 6.12 4.52 -11.98
CA VAL A 219 6.78 5.79 -11.62
C VAL A 219 6.47 6.13 -10.17
N ARG A 220 7.50 6.50 -9.40
CA ARG A 220 7.38 7.02 -8.03
C ARG A 220 7.71 8.51 -8.03
N PHE A 221 6.91 9.30 -7.33
CA PHE A 221 7.16 10.71 -7.06
C PHE A 221 7.72 10.91 -5.67
N SER A 222 8.69 11.80 -5.55
CA SER A 222 9.23 12.24 -4.27
C SER A 222 9.41 13.74 -4.21
N TYR A 223 9.34 14.27 -2.99
CA TYR A 223 9.56 15.68 -2.69
C TYR A 223 10.84 15.81 -1.87
N GLN A 224 11.75 16.70 -2.30
CA GLN A 224 12.95 17.01 -1.54
C GLN A 224 12.64 18.16 -0.58
N SER A 225 12.68 17.88 0.72
CA SER A 225 12.50 18.88 1.77
C SER A 225 13.75 19.75 1.96
N GLU A 226 13.57 20.86 2.68
CA GLU A 226 14.60 21.88 2.90
C GLU A 226 15.83 21.36 3.67
N ASP A 227 15.68 20.25 4.39
CA ASP A 227 16.74 19.51 5.06
C ASP A 227 17.32 18.36 4.21
N ASN A 228 17.14 18.40 2.90
CA ASN A 228 17.62 17.44 1.91
C ASN A 228 17.11 16.00 2.07
N ARG A 229 16.02 15.77 2.80
CA ARG A 229 15.34 14.47 2.78
C ARG A 229 14.46 14.35 1.53
N SER A 230 14.61 13.27 0.77
CA SER A 230 13.73 12.95 -0.37
C SER A 230 12.62 12.02 0.13
N ILE A 231 11.37 12.44 0.08
CA ILE A 231 10.23 11.70 0.64
C ILE A 231 9.30 11.28 -0.49
N GLY A 232 9.18 9.96 -0.70
CA GLY A 232 8.21 9.39 -1.63
C GLY A 232 6.78 9.57 -1.13
N PHE A 233 5.88 10.10 -1.97
CA PHE A 233 4.48 10.34 -1.56
C PHE A 233 3.43 9.74 -2.49
N ARG A 234 3.82 9.27 -3.68
CA ARG A 234 2.88 8.67 -4.64
C ARG A 234 3.57 7.77 -5.66
N GLN A 235 2.86 6.76 -6.14
CA GLN A 235 3.25 5.98 -7.31
C GLN A 235 2.16 5.98 -8.37
N ILE A 236 2.53 5.80 -9.64
CA ILE A 236 1.60 5.65 -10.76
C ILE A 236 2.06 4.45 -11.59
N THR A 237 1.12 3.54 -11.86
CA THR A 237 1.32 2.35 -12.70
C THR A 237 0.39 2.30 -13.92
N THR A 238 -0.59 3.22 -14.00
CA THR A 238 -1.63 3.18 -15.03
C THR A 238 -1.14 3.82 -16.34
N PRO A 239 -1.07 3.07 -17.46
CA PRO A 239 -0.78 3.62 -18.78
C PRO A 239 -1.70 4.79 -19.16
N GLY A 240 -1.17 5.76 -19.90
CA GLY A 240 -1.86 6.98 -20.33
C GLY A 240 -1.88 8.10 -19.29
N PHE A 241 -1.45 7.88 -18.04
CA PHE A 241 -1.41 8.95 -17.03
C PHE A 241 -0.27 9.94 -17.30
N LEU A 242 -0.55 11.24 -17.18
CA LEU A 242 0.47 12.29 -17.26
C LEU A 242 1.29 12.30 -15.98
N ILE A 243 2.58 11.97 -16.09
CA ILE A 243 3.52 11.96 -14.97
C ILE A 243 4.30 13.27 -14.85
N GLY A 244 4.47 14.02 -15.94
CA GLY A 244 5.12 15.33 -15.96
C GLY A 244 4.39 16.31 -16.87
N TRP A 245 4.07 17.50 -16.37
CA TRP A 245 3.20 18.47 -17.07
C TRP A 245 3.58 19.93 -16.81
N SER A 246 4.67 20.20 -16.09
CA SER A 246 5.09 21.55 -15.72
C SER A 246 5.45 22.43 -16.94
N ALA A 247 5.79 21.83 -18.08
CA ALA A 247 5.95 22.53 -19.36
C ALA A 247 4.69 23.30 -19.76
N GLY A 248 3.50 22.75 -19.48
CA GLY A 248 2.22 23.39 -19.79
C GLY A 248 1.95 24.66 -18.99
N THR A 249 2.58 24.86 -17.82
CA THR A 249 2.50 26.12 -17.07
C THR A 249 3.72 27.02 -17.24
N GLY A 250 4.78 26.55 -17.93
CA GLY A 250 6.06 27.24 -18.02
C GLY A 250 6.78 27.43 -16.68
N GLN A 251 6.43 26.63 -15.66
CA GLN A 251 7.03 26.67 -14.32
C GLN A 251 7.96 25.48 -14.13
N THR A 252 8.89 25.55 -13.18
CA THR A 252 9.79 24.43 -12.87
C THR A 252 9.05 23.16 -12.46
N ASN A 253 9.72 22.01 -12.50
CA ASN A 253 9.17 20.77 -11.96
C ASN A 253 8.98 20.88 -10.43
N MET A 254 7.86 20.41 -9.89
CA MET A 254 7.55 20.54 -8.44
C MET A 254 8.20 19.49 -7.56
N VAL A 255 8.50 18.34 -8.15
CA VAL A 255 8.82 17.08 -7.48
C VAL A 255 9.76 16.29 -8.36
N ASN A 256 10.45 15.31 -7.78
CA ASN A 256 11.20 14.33 -8.54
C ASN A 256 10.26 13.22 -9.04
N ALA A 257 10.61 12.62 -10.18
CA ALA A 257 9.98 11.41 -10.68
C ALA A 257 11.04 10.35 -11.00
N HIS A 258 10.82 9.12 -10.56
CA HIS A 258 11.75 8.00 -10.74
C HIS A 258 11.03 6.78 -11.30
N ALA A 259 11.67 6.08 -12.22
CA ALA A 259 11.26 4.76 -12.64
C ALA A 259 11.51 3.76 -11.50
N VAL A 260 10.54 2.94 -11.13
CA VAL A 260 10.69 1.89 -10.08
C VAL A 260 11.16 0.59 -10.72
N GLN A 261 10.71 0.33 -11.92
CA GLN A 261 11.10 -0.78 -12.79
C GLN A 261 11.37 -0.21 -14.19
N GLU A 262 11.77 -1.05 -15.15
CA GLU A 262 11.82 -0.61 -16.54
C GLU A 262 10.50 0.06 -16.95
N THR A 263 10.59 1.30 -17.44
CA THR A 263 9.43 2.16 -17.63
C THR A 263 9.50 2.83 -18.99
N LEU A 264 8.46 2.62 -19.81
CA LEU A 264 8.27 3.31 -21.07
C LEU A 264 7.48 4.61 -20.82
N VAL A 265 8.02 5.72 -21.32
CA VAL A 265 7.38 7.03 -21.30
C VAL A 265 7.23 7.54 -22.72
N TYR A 266 6.02 7.97 -23.08
CA TYR A 266 5.79 8.78 -24.27
C TYR A 266 5.97 10.25 -23.90
N PHE A 267 6.99 10.88 -24.47
CA PHE A 267 7.39 12.24 -24.18
C PHE A 267 7.00 13.16 -25.33
N ILE A 268 6.30 14.25 -25.03
CA ILE A 268 5.97 15.32 -25.97
C ILE A 268 6.91 16.51 -25.68
N PRO A 269 7.83 16.85 -26.60
CA PRO A 269 8.73 17.98 -26.41
C PRO A 269 7.98 19.31 -26.24
N ARG A 270 8.50 20.19 -25.39
CA ARG A 270 7.94 21.53 -25.16
C ARG A 270 7.81 22.33 -26.45
N THR A 271 8.76 22.21 -27.37
CA THR A 271 8.72 22.88 -28.68
C THR A 271 7.49 22.46 -29.50
N SER A 272 7.10 21.19 -29.42
CA SER A 272 5.92 20.65 -30.09
C SER A 272 4.63 21.07 -29.38
N LEU A 273 4.62 21.06 -28.05
CA LEU A 273 3.51 21.59 -27.25
C LEU A 273 3.25 23.08 -27.57
N ASP A 274 4.30 23.89 -27.55
CA ASP A 274 4.20 25.33 -27.83
C ASP A 274 3.72 25.60 -29.26
N ARG A 275 4.07 24.75 -30.23
CA ARG A 275 3.53 24.85 -31.60
C ARG A 275 2.05 24.52 -31.66
N VAL A 276 1.60 23.41 -31.06
CA VAL A 276 0.18 23.03 -31.15
C VAL A 276 -0.71 24.08 -30.48
N LEU A 277 -0.27 24.65 -29.36
CA LEU A 277 -0.99 25.72 -28.65
C LEU A 277 -1.05 27.03 -29.46
N LYS A 278 -0.10 27.27 -30.37
CA LYS A 278 -0.12 28.44 -31.26
C LYS A 278 -0.95 28.20 -32.53
N LEU A 279 -0.85 27.01 -33.11
CA LEU A 279 -1.47 26.67 -34.40
C LEU A 279 -2.97 26.36 -34.27
N HIS A 280 -3.44 25.93 -33.10
CA HIS A 280 -4.84 25.59 -32.85
C HIS A 280 -5.42 26.50 -31.74
N PRO A 281 -5.90 27.71 -32.07
CA PRO A 281 -6.38 28.67 -31.07
C PRO A 281 -7.57 28.15 -30.24
N ASP A 282 -8.42 27.29 -30.81
CA ASP A 282 -9.55 26.67 -30.09
C ASP A 282 -9.12 25.55 -29.12
N PHE A 283 -7.93 24.96 -29.35
CA PHE A 283 -7.37 23.91 -28.50
C PHE A 283 -6.79 24.49 -27.21
N THR A 284 -6.18 25.67 -27.26
CA THR A 284 -5.42 26.25 -26.16
C THR A 284 -6.25 26.53 -24.90
N PRO A 285 -7.44 27.17 -24.96
CA PRO A 285 -8.31 27.32 -23.80
C PRO A 285 -8.71 25.96 -23.21
N GLN A 286 -9.00 24.97 -24.05
CA GLN A 286 -9.37 23.63 -23.61
C GLN A 286 -8.21 22.92 -22.90
N PHE A 287 -6.99 23.06 -23.43
CA PHE A 287 -5.78 22.53 -22.81
C PHE A 287 -5.60 23.08 -21.40
N TYR A 288 -5.71 24.39 -21.18
CA TYR A 288 -5.57 24.98 -19.85
C TYR A 288 -6.72 24.62 -18.90
N ARG A 289 -7.96 24.51 -19.40
CA ARG A 289 -9.07 23.96 -18.59
C ARG A 289 -8.76 22.53 -18.15
N ARG A 290 -8.21 21.71 -19.05
CA ARG A 290 -7.85 20.33 -18.75
C ARG A 290 -6.65 20.22 -17.81
N LEU A 291 -5.70 21.13 -17.93
CA LEU A 291 -4.57 21.26 -17.00
C LEU A 291 -5.03 21.65 -15.61
N LEU A 292 -5.96 22.61 -15.47
CA LEU A 292 -6.54 22.98 -14.19
C LEU A 292 -7.32 21.81 -13.55
N TRP A 293 -8.04 21.03 -14.37
CA TRP A 293 -8.67 19.79 -13.92
C TRP A 293 -7.64 18.78 -13.39
N LEU A 294 -6.52 18.59 -14.10
CA LEU A 294 -5.44 17.69 -13.69
C LEU A 294 -4.84 18.14 -12.35
N ILE A 295 -4.52 19.43 -12.21
CA ILE A 295 -3.98 20.01 -10.95
C ILE A 295 -4.96 19.77 -9.80
N SER A 296 -6.26 19.99 -10.03
CA SER A 296 -7.30 19.77 -9.02
C SER A 296 -7.38 18.30 -8.59
N TYR A 297 -7.29 17.36 -9.54
CA TYR A 297 -7.26 15.93 -9.24
C TYR A 297 -5.98 15.54 -8.47
N ARG A 298 -4.81 16.08 -8.84
CA ARG A 298 -3.56 15.86 -8.10
C ARG A 298 -3.68 16.38 -6.67
N LEU A 299 -4.25 17.56 -6.48
CA LEU A 299 -4.48 18.14 -5.15
C LEU A 299 -5.43 17.28 -4.32
N GLN A 300 -6.52 16.79 -4.90
CA GLN A 300 -7.45 15.88 -4.23
C GLN A 300 -6.76 14.58 -3.78
N ALA A 301 -5.92 13.99 -4.64
CA ALA A 301 -5.18 12.77 -4.31
C ALA A 301 -4.19 12.97 -3.14
N ILE A 302 -3.48 14.10 -3.10
CA ILE A 302 -2.59 14.43 -1.97
C ILE A 302 -3.39 14.65 -0.68
N ARG A 303 -4.54 15.33 -0.77
CA ARG A 303 -5.41 15.56 0.40
C ARG A 303 -6.01 14.27 0.94
N ALA A 304 -6.44 13.34 0.09
CA ALA A 304 -6.90 12.02 0.52
C ALA A 304 -5.81 11.29 1.31
N ARG A 305 -4.54 11.40 0.90
CA ARG A 305 -3.40 10.85 1.65
C ARG A 305 -3.18 11.55 2.99
N ILE A 306 -3.32 12.89 3.06
CA ILE A 306 -3.24 13.64 4.33
C ILE A 306 -4.32 13.18 5.33
N ILE A 307 -5.53 12.91 4.85
CA ILE A 307 -6.61 12.37 5.70
C ILE A 307 -6.26 10.96 6.17
N ALA A 308 -5.79 10.10 5.27
CA ALA A 308 -5.41 8.73 5.59
C ALA A 308 -4.25 8.66 6.61
N SER A 309 -3.25 9.53 6.50
CA SER A 309 -2.10 9.59 7.43
C SER A 309 -2.47 10.17 8.79
N GLY A 310 -3.31 11.20 8.84
CA GLY A 310 -3.68 11.87 10.09
C GLY A 310 -4.57 11.04 11.02
N PHE A 311 -5.47 10.22 10.47
CA PHE A 311 -6.51 9.54 11.25
C PHE A 311 -6.37 8.02 11.31
N LYS A 312 -5.36 7.41 10.66
CA LYS A 312 -5.21 5.93 10.54
C LYS A 312 -6.48 5.21 10.04
N HIS A 313 -7.35 5.91 9.30
CA HIS A 313 -8.58 5.35 8.75
C HIS A 313 -8.65 5.62 7.25
N GLU A 314 -8.08 4.71 6.45
CA GLU A 314 -8.20 4.76 4.98
C GLU A 314 -9.67 4.81 4.54
N LEU A 315 -10.56 4.12 5.26
CA LEU A 315 -12.01 4.19 5.01
C LEU A 315 -12.53 5.62 4.97
N ILE A 316 -12.17 6.45 5.97
CA ILE A 316 -12.59 7.86 6.04
C ILE A 316 -12.06 8.65 4.85
N ALA A 317 -10.79 8.45 4.48
CA ALA A 317 -10.21 9.10 3.31
C ALA A 317 -10.91 8.71 2.00
N ILE A 318 -11.30 7.44 1.86
CA ILE A 318 -12.03 6.95 0.68
C ILE A 318 -13.46 7.48 0.65
N SER A 319 -14.19 7.47 1.77
CA SER A 319 -15.52 8.06 1.87
C SER A 319 -15.48 9.54 1.48
N ASN A 320 -14.57 10.31 2.06
CA ASN A 320 -14.43 11.73 1.74
C ASN A 320 -14.06 11.99 0.27
N LEU A 321 -13.19 11.16 -0.32
CA LEU A 321 -12.86 11.22 -1.73
C LEU A 321 -14.10 11.01 -2.62
N ILE A 322 -14.95 10.05 -2.27
CA ILE A 322 -16.19 9.75 -3.00
C ILE A 322 -17.19 10.89 -2.79
N ASP A 323 -17.38 11.36 -1.57
CA ASP A 323 -18.32 12.44 -1.22
C ASP A 323 -17.99 13.74 -1.94
N GLN A 324 -16.71 14.12 -2.02
CA GLN A 324 -16.24 15.28 -2.81
C GLN A 324 -16.56 15.19 -4.30
N ASN A 325 -16.80 13.98 -4.79
CA ASN A 325 -17.15 13.73 -6.17
C ASN A 325 -18.62 13.31 -6.35
N SER A 326 -19.39 13.12 -5.26
CA SER A 326 -20.77 12.59 -5.27
C SER A 326 -21.68 13.26 -6.29
N ALA A 327 -21.67 14.60 -6.36
CA ALA A 327 -22.49 15.37 -7.29
C ALA A 327 -22.12 15.18 -8.78
N ARG A 328 -20.99 14.53 -9.07
CA ARG A 328 -20.48 14.21 -10.42
C ARG A 328 -20.45 12.71 -10.71
N ILE A 329 -20.57 11.86 -9.69
CA ILE A 329 -20.60 10.40 -9.85
C ILE A 329 -22.02 10.01 -10.26
N ASP A 330 -22.13 9.14 -11.27
CA ASP A 330 -23.41 8.59 -11.69
C ASP A 330 -24.11 7.82 -10.55
N LEU A 331 -25.44 7.90 -10.44
CA LEU A 331 -26.20 7.24 -9.37
C LEU A 331 -26.03 5.71 -9.38
N SER A 332 -25.78 5.12 -10.54
CA SER A 332 -25.56 3.67 -10.70
C SER A 332 -24.10 3.24 -10.53
N SER A 333 -23.18 4.20 -10.40
CA SER A 333 -21.75 3.90 -10.27
C SER A 333 -21.51 3.02 -9.02
N PRO A 334 -20.72 1.94 -9.15
CA PRO A 334 -20.42 1.09 -8.00
C PRO A 334 -19.50 1.77 -6.98
N LEU A 335 -18.96 2.97 -7.27
CA LEU A 335 -18.20 3.77 -6.31
C LEU A 335 -18.97 4.04 -5.01
N HIS A 336 -20.28 4.25 -5.08
CA HIS A 336 -21.12 4.47 -3.89
C HIS A 336 -21.13 3.28 -2.92
N LYS A 337 -20.77 2.07 -3.39
CA LYS A 337 -20.71 0.86 -2.56
C LYS A 337 -19.37 0.72 -1.83
N ILE A 338 -18.32 1.39 -2.30
CA ILE A 338 -16.95 1.16 -1.84
C ILE A 338 -16.79 1.40 -0.33
N PRO A 339 -17.28 2.51 0.27
CA PRO A 339 -17.16 2.70 1.71
C PRO A 339 -17.77 1.54 2.51
N HIS A 340 -18.95 1.07 2.10
CA HIS A 340 -19.65 -0.03 2.78
C HIS A 340 -18.93 -1.38 2.63
N LEU A 341 -18.35 -1.65 1.46
CA LEU A 341 -17.59 -2.89 1.22
C LEU A 341 -16.26 -2.91 1.97
N LEU A 342 -15.63 -1.73 2.17
CA LEU A 342 -14.39 -1.60 2.94
C LEU A 342 -14.61 -1.75 4.45
N ASP A 343 -15.82 -1.52 4.95
CA ASP A 343 -16.15 -1.58 6.38
C ASP A 343 -16.16 -3.02 6.94
N ASN A 344 -16.27 -4.03 6.08
CA ASN A 344 -16.25 -5.44 6.48
C ASN A 344 -15.10 -6.20 5.81
N LYS A 345 -14.26 -6.86 6.61
CA LYS A 345 -13.11 -7.64 6.14
C LYS A 345 -13.44 -8.69 5.08
N HIS A 346 -14.66 -9.22 5.08
CA HIS A 346 -15.09 -10.25 4.14
C HIS A 346 -15.49 -9.69 2.76
N THR A 347 -15.70 -8.38 2.65
CA THR A 347 -16.10 -7.69 1.41
C THR A 347 -15.02 -6.74 0.89
N VAL A 348 -13.88 -6.62 1.58
CA VAL A 348 -12.75 -5.78 1.12
C VAL A 348 -12.26 -6.21 -0.26
N ASP A 349 -12.16 -7.51 -0.53
CA ASP A 349 -11.72 -8.03 -1.85
C ASP A 349 -12.69 -7.60 -2.97
N ASP A 350 -14.00 -7.54 -2.68
CA ASP A 350 -15.00 -7.03 -3.63
C ASP A 350 -14.81 -5.54 -3.90
N ALA A 351 -14.52 -4.75 -2.86
CA ALA A 351 -14.21 -3.32 -3.01
C ALA A 351 -12.98 -3.11 -3.91
N LEU A 352 -11.89 -3.83 -3.62
CA LEU A 352 -10.64 -3.75 -4.38
C LEU A 352 -10.85 -4.18 -5.83
N PHE A 353 -11.61 -5.25 -6.07
CA PHE A 353 -11.95 -5.71 -7.41
C PHE A 353 -12.74 -4.66 -8.20
N ILE A 354 -13.74 -4.01 -7.58
CA ILE A 354 -14.49 -2.93 -8.23
C ILE A 354 -13.57 -1.77 -8.60
N LEU A 355 -12.70 -1.33 -7.67
CA LEU A 355 -11.76 -0.24 -7.93
C LEU A 355 -10.80 -0.60 -9.07
N GLU A 356 -10.26 -1.81 -9.09
CA GLU A 356 -9.38 -2.29 -10.16
C GLU A 356 -10.09 -2.31 -11.53
N LYS A 357 -11.34 -2.77 -11.56
CA LYS A 357 -12.15 -2.74 -12.78
C LYS A 357 -12.39 -1.29 -13.25
N LEU A 358 -12.78 -0.39 -12.35
CA LEU A 358 -13.03 1.02 -12.67
C LEU A 358 -11.77 1.75 -13.12
N ARG A 359 -10.60 1.42 -12.55
CA ARG A 359 -9.30 1.97 -12.96
C ARG A 359 -9.01 1.76 -14.45
N VAL A 360 -9.52 0.67 -15.03
CA VAL A 360 -9.31 0.31 -16.44
C VAL A 360 -10.50 0.72 -17.31
N GLN A 361 -11.73 0.42 -16.87
CA GLN A 361 -12.93 0.47 -17.70
C GLN A 361 -13.91 1.60 -17.34
N GLY A 362 -13.67 2.32 -16.24
CA GLY A 362 -14.55 3.38 -15.79
C GLY A 362 -14.52 4.62 -16.68
N THR A 363 -15.45 5.54 -16.42
CA THR A 363 -15.36 6.92 -16.92
C THR A 363 -14.09 7.60 -16.44
N SER A 364 -13.68 8.72 -17.05
CA SER A 364 -12.52 9.49 -16.59
C SER A 364 -12.56 9.86 -15.11
N LEU A 365 -13.75 10.17 -14.58
CA LEU A 365 -13.93 10.47 -13.17
C LEU A 365 -13.73 9.20 -12.31
N GLU A 366 -14.32 8.09 -12.71
CA GLU A 366 -14.20 6.82 -11.98
C GLU A 366 -12.77 6.28 -12.00
N LYS A 367 -12.09 6.30 -13.14
CA LYS A 367 -10.67 5.91 -13.26
C LYS A 367 -9.80 6.68 -12.29
N ASN A 368 -10.05 7.98 -12.18
CA ASN A 368 -9.35 8.88 -11.28
C ASN A 368 -9.60 8.56 -9.80
N ILE A 369 -10.87 8.44 -9.41
CA ILE A 369 -11.25 8.11 -8.02
C ILE A 369 -10.69 6.74 -7.67
N ALA A 370 -10.85 5.74 -8.53
CA ALA A 370 -10.35 4.40 -8.32
C ALA A 370 -8.84 4.34 -8.19
N THR A 371 -8.10 5.05 -9.04
CA THR A 371 -6.64 5.14 -8.94
C THR A 371 -6.22 5.78 -7.62
N THR A 372 -6.85 6.89 -7.22
CA THR A 372 -6.54 7.54 -5.94
C THR A 372 -6.92 6.66 -4.74
N ALA A 373 -8.02 5.92 -4.83
CA ALA A 373 -8.46 5.03 -3.77
C ALA A 373 -7.49 3.86 -3.59
N LEU A 374 -7.08 3.20 -4.67
CA LEU A 374 -6.07 2.13 -4.64
C LEU A 374 -4.72 2.64 -4.12
N ASP A 375 -4.33 3.86 -4.50
CA ASP A 375 -3.15 4.56 -3.99
C ASP A 375 -3.17 4.73 -2.45
N VAL A 376 -4.36 4.96 -1.88
CA VAL A 376 -4.57 5.12 -0.42
C VAL A 376 -4.70 3.76 0.28
N LEU A 377 -5.20 2.73 -0.42
CA LEU A 377 -5.51 1.40 0.12
C LEU A 377 -4.38 0.38 -0.01
N GLU A 378 -3.14 0.77 -0.31
CA GLU A 378 -2.01 -0.14 -0.58
C GLU A 378 -1.79 -1.19 0.54
N GLU A 379 -1.82 -0.75 1.80
CA GLU A 379 -1.65 -1.64 2.96
C GLU A 379 -2.89 -2.53 3.18
N THR A 380 -4.10 -2.01 2.93
CA THR A 380 -5.35 -2.80 2.94
C THR A 380 -5.36 -3.85 1.83
N TYR A 381 -4.87 -3.52 0.64
CA TYR A 381 -4.73 -4.45 -0.48
C TYR A 381 -3.79 -5.61 -0.12
N THR A 382 -2.64 -5.29 0.47
CA THR A 382 -1.65 -6.29 0.91
C THR A 382 -2.26 -7.26 1.92
N GLU A 383 -3.00 -6.75 2.90
CA GLU A 383 -3.64 -7.56 3.92
C GLU A 383 -4.81 -8.40 3.38
N ALA A 384 -5.63 -7.83 2.49
CA ALA A 384 -6.71 -8.56 1.82
C ALA A 384 -6.15 -9.71 0.98
N SER A 385 -5.04 -9.48 0.27
CA SER A 385 -4.33 -10.51 -0.49
C SER A 385 -3.81 -11.63 0.41
N PHE A 386 -3.23 -11.28 1.58
CA PHE A 386 -2.81 -12.26 2.58
C PHE A 386 -3.99 -13.11 3.07
N TYR A 387 -5.10 -12.47 3.47
CA TYR A 387 -6.30 -13.16 3.94
C TYR A 387 -6.90 -14.10 2.88
N LYS A 388 -7.00 -13.63 1.63
CA LYS A 388 -7.45 -14.46 0.50
C LYS A 388 -6.55 -15.67 0.30
N GLY A 389 -5.23 -15.46 0.39
CA GLY A 389 -4.25 -16.55 0.37
C GLY A 389 -4.51 -17.62 1.43
N LEU A 390 -4.86 -17.22 2.66
CA LEU A 390 -5.22 -18.18 3.72
C LEU A 390 -6.50 -18.98 3.39
N VAL A 391 -7.50 -18.34 2.79
CA VAL A 391 -8.72 -19.01 2.30
C VAL A 391 -8.38 -20.02 1.22
N ASP A 392 -7.52 -19.65 0.27
CA ASP A 392 -7.14 -20.51 -0.85
C ASP A 392 -6.29 -21.70 -0.37
N VAL A 393 -5.41 -21.52 0.62
CA VAL A 393 -4.69 -22.64 1.24
C VAL A 393 -5.63 -23.60 1.95
N TYR A 394 -6.63 -23.09 2.67
CA TYR A 394 -7.63 -23.96 3.31
C TYR A 394 -8.35 -24.81 2.27
N LYS A 395 -8.80 -24.18 1.16
CA LYS A 395 -9.45 -24.88 0.06
C LYS A 395 -8.54 -25.91 -0.60
N SER A 396 -7.27 -25.59 -0.83
CA SER A 396 -6.34 -26.51 -1.51
C SER A 396 -6.12 -27.81 -0.72
N VAL A 397 -6.16 -27.75 0.61
CA VAL A 397 -6.08 -28.94 1.47
C VAL A 397 -7.38 -29.73 1.48
N VAL A 398 -8.50 -29.08 1.76
CA VAL A 398 -9.80 -29.75 1.91
C VAL A 398 -10.31 -30.32 0.58
N GLN A 399 -10.04 -29.63 -0.53
CA GLN A 399 -10.51 -30.01 -1.87
C GLN A 399 -9.47 -30.81 -2.66
N ALA A 400 -8.31 -31.15 -2.09
CA ALA A 400 -7.33 -31.99 -2.80
C ALA A 400 -7.96 -33.35 -3.23
N PRO A 401 -7.39 -34.05 -4.23
CA PRO A 401 -7.91 -35.34 -4.67
C PRO A 401 -8.05 -36.34 -3.51
N LYS A 402 -9.15 -37.10 -3.48
CA LYS A 402 -9.44 -38.05 -2.38
C LYS A 402 -8.41 -39.18 -2.24
N ASN A 403 -7.70 -39.49 -3.32
CA ASN A 403 -6.65 -40.50 -3.39
C ASN A 403 -5.24 -39.95 -3.11
N ALA A 404 -5.09 -38.63 -2.92
CA ALA A 404 -3.80 -38.04 -2.58
C ALA A 404 -3.39 -38.48 -1.17
N SER A 405 -2.13 -38.88 -1.03
CA SER A 405 -1.54 -39.23 0.25
C SER A 405 -1.40 -37.99 1.16
N PRO A 406 -1.36 -38.17 2.49
CA PRO A 406 -1.13 -37.06 3.41
C PRO A 406 0.14 -36.26 3.11
N LEU A 407 1.21 -36.92 2.66
CA LEU A 407 2.46 -36.24 2.29
C LEU A 407 2.26 -35.33 1.07
N GLU A 408 1.61 -35.80 0.01
CA GLU A 408 1.30 -34.98 -1.17
C GLU A 408 0.45 -33.76 -0.80
N ILE A 409 -0.55 -33.94 0.06
CA ILE A 409 -1.40 -32.83 0.54
C ILE A 409 -0.58 -31.85 1.38
N ARG A 410 0.34 -32.33 2.24
CA ARG A 410 1.26 -31.44 2.98
C ARG A 410 2.17 -30.67 2.03
N LYS A 411 2.65 -31.29 0.93
CA LYS A 411 3.44 -30.58 -0.08
C LYS A 411 2.62 -29.46 -0.72
N ILE A 412 1.42 -29.76 -1.22
CA ILE A 412 0.48 -28.77 -1.78
C ILE A 412 0.22 -27.61 -0.81
N CYS A 413 -0.03 -27.94 0.46
CA CYS A 413 -0.23 -26.97 1.52
C CYS A 413 1.00 -26.06 1.69
N ALA A 414 2.19 -26.64 1.78
CA ALA A 414 3.43 -25.89 1.93
C ALA A 414 3.72 -24.99 0.72
N GLN A 415 3.55 -25.48 -0.52
CA GLN A 415 3.68 -24.65 -1.73
C GLN A 415 2.66 -23.50 -1.78
N SER A 416 1.43 -23.74 -1.31
CA SER A 416 0.43 -22.68 -1.18
C SER A 416 0.87 -21.63 -0.18
N TYR A 417 1.43 -22.02 0.98
CA TYR A 417 1.97 -21.08 1.96
C TYR A 417 3.21 -20.32 1.48
N ILE A 418 4.11 -20.95 0.69
CA ILE A 418 5.24 -20.26 0.05
C ILE A 418 4.69 -19.07 -0.77
N SER A 419 3.68 -19.33 -1.62
CA SER A 419 3.04 -18.28 -2.43
C SER A 419 2.38 -17.16 -1.62
N VAL A 420 1.93 -17.46 -0.39
CA VAL A 420 1.34 -16.48 0.53
C VAL A 420 2.43 -15.66 1.22
N PHE A 421 3.45 -16.31 1.78
CA PHE A 421 4.51 -15.66 2.56
C PHE A 421 5.52 -14.91 1.69
N ASP A 422 5.80 -15.35 0.45
CA ASP A 422 6.67 -14.63 -0.49
C ASP A 422 6.13 -13.21 -0.82
N LYS A 423 4.82 -12.97 -0.59
CA LYS A 423 4.18 -11.65 -0.75
C LYS A 423 4.17 -10.80 0.53
N GLN A 424 4.71 -11.31 1.65
CA GLN A 424 4.70 -10.65 2.95
C GLN A 424 6.10 -10.18 3.34
N ARG A 425 6.17 -9.26 4.31
CA ARG A 425 7.45 -8.86 4.91
C ARG A 425 7.87 -9.95 5.91
N TYR A 426 8.98 -10.62 5.65
CA TYR A 426 9.57 -11.56 6.59
C TYR A 426 11.09 -11.46 6.64
N LEU A 427 11.67 -11.95 7.73
CA LEU A 427 13.11 -12.12 7.91
C LEU A 427 13.38 -13.55 8.42
N ILE A 428 14.24 -14.26 7.71
CA ILE A 428 14.78 -15.56 8.15
C ILE A 428 16.29 -15.36 8.35
N GLN A 429 16.79 -15.67 9.55
CA GLN A 429 18.21 -15.57 9.87
C GLN A 429 18.70 -16.88 10.50
N GLY A 430 19.92 -17.29 10.19
CA GLY A 430 20.55 -18.49 10.76
C GLY A 430 20.39 -19.75 9.91
N THR A 431 20.10 -19.63 8.61
CA THR A 431 19.93 -20.78 7.70
C THR A 431 21.16 -21.68 7.65
N GLU A 432 22.34 -21.13 7.91
CA GLU A 432 23.60 -21.87 8.06
C GLU A 432 23.62 -22.85 9.24
N ASN A 433 22.70 -22.71 10.20
CA ASN A 433 22.56 -23.63 11.34
C ASN A 433 21.69 -24.85 11.00
N LEU A 434 21.05 -24.89 9.83
CA LEU A 434 20.25 -26.05 9.42
C LEU A 434 21.16 -27.26 9.18
N PRO A 435 20.82 -28.44 9.74
CA PRO A 435 21.56 -29.66 9.42
C PRO A 435 21.50 -30.00 7.93
N ASN A 436 22.58 -30.60 7.40
CA ASN A 436 22.62 -31.01 5.99
C ASN A 436 21.68 -32.19 5.68
N GLU A 437 21.41 -33.04 6.67
CA GLU A 437 20.52 -34.20 6.54
C GLU A 437 19.20 -33.93 7.28
N SER A 438 18.12 -34.56 6.82
CA SER A 438 16.84 -34.59 7.53
C SER A 438 16.83 -35.65 8.64
N GLY A 439 15.75 -35.73 9.41
CA GLY A 439 15.64 -36.64 10.55
C GLY A 439 15.90 -35.95 11.89
N HIS A 440 15.43 -34.70 12.01
CA HIS A 440 15.67 -33.86 13.19
C HIS A 440 14.38 -33.30 13.78
N ILE A 441 14.47 -32.82 15.02
CA ILE A 441 13.35 -32.25 15.77
C ILE A 441 13.50 -30.74 15.80
N PHE A 442 12.61 -30.04 15.13
CA PHE A 442 12.51 -28.59 15.10
C PHE A 442 11.58 -28.14 16.22
N ILE A 443 12.14 -27.44 17.21
CA ILE A 443 11.36 -26.86 18.31
C ILE A 443 11.12 -25.38 18.05
N TYR A 444 9.96 -24.87 18.44
CA TYR A 444 9.63 -23.46 18.23
C TYR A 444 8.67 -22.92 19.29
N ASN A 445 8.70 -21.62 19.50
CA ASN A 445 7.70 -20.96 20.33
C ASN A 445 6.40 -20.77 19.55
N HIS A 446 5.27 -21.14 20.16
CA HIS A 446 3.98 -21.14 19.50
C HIS A 446 3.20 -19.86 19.79
N LEU A 447 2.83 -19.15 18.74
CA LEU A 447 2.18 -17.86 18.81
C LEU A 447 0.68 -17.98 18.55
N ARG A 448 -0.12 -17.18 19.25
CA ARG A 448 -1.55 -17.00 18.96
C ARG A 448 -1.71 -16.45 17.54
N ASN A 449 -2.86 -16.66 16.92
CA ASN A 449 -3.17 -15.97 15.67
C ASN A 449 -3.98 -14.71 15.95
N HIS A 450 -3.74 -13.67 15.16
CA HIS A 450 -4.58 -12.50 15.20
C HIS A 450 -6.02 -12.84 14.76
N PRO A 451 -7.08 -12.43 15.49
CA PRO A 451 -8.48 -12.77 15.17
C PRO A 451 -8.92 -12.37 13.75
N TYR A 452 -8.30 -11.33 13.18
CA TYR A 452 -8.53 -10.89 11.80
C TYR A 452 -8.32 -12.03 10.77
N ASN A 453 -7.34 -12.91 11.01
CA ASN A 453 -6.99 -14.04 10.15
C ASN A 453 -7.93 -15.25 10.30
N THR A 454 -8.93 -15.19 11.18
CA THR A 454 -9.94 -16.24 11.31
C THR A 454 -10.78 -16.31 10.03
N LEU A 455 -10.84 -17.52 9.45
CA LEU A 455 -11.60 -17.79 8.23
C LEU A 455 -13.12 -17.71 8.47
N PRO A 456 -13.95 -17.57 7.42
CA PRO A 456 -15.41 -17.41 7.59
C PRO A 456 -16.09 -18.59 8.31
N ASN A 457 -15.52 -19.79 8.21
CA ASN A 457 -15.97 -21.00 8.93
C ASN A 457 -15.42 -21.11 10.37
N GLN A 458 -14.91 -20.01 10.94
CA GLN A 458 -14.30 -19.93 12.27
C GLN A 458 -12.98 -20.70 12.44
N PHE A 459 -12.40 -21.21 11.36
CA PHE A 459 -11.10 -21.87 11.44
C PHE A 459 -9.96 -20.86 11.65
N GLN A 460 -9.11 -21.14 12.63
CA GLN A 460 -7.89 -20.38 12.91
C GLN A 460 -6.66 -21.19 12.47
N ILE A 461 -6.02 -20.73 11.41
CA ILE A 461 -4.78 -21.30 10.85
C ILE A 461 -3.58 -20.88 11.70
N THR A 462 -2.75 -21.81 12.15
CA THR A 462 -1.49 -21.55 12.88
C THR A 462 -0.36 -21.11 11.96
N LEU A 463 -0.19 -19.80 11.80
CA LEU A 463 0.75 -19.23 10.82
C LEU A 463 2.20 -19.64 11.05
N ASP A 464 2.66 -19.67 12.30
CA ASP A 464 4.03 -20.00 12.68
C ASP A 464 4.47 -21.40 12.23
N SER A 465 3.69 -22.42 12.57
CA SER A 465 3.99 -23.81 12.22
C SER A 465 3.91 -24.06 10.71
N HIS A 466 3.00 -23.36 10.03
CA HIS A 466 2.90 -23.39 8.58
C HIS A 466 4.07 -22.67 7.91
N PHE A 467 4.57 -21.57 8.49
CA PHE A 467 5.78 -20.90 8.03
C PHE A 467 7.00 -21.81 8.16
N ILE A 468 7.16 -22.54 9.26
CA ILE A 468 8.24 -23.53 9.43
C ILE A 468 8.14 -24.62 8.36
N SER A 469 6.95 -25.19 8.17
CA SER A 469 6.72 -26.25 7.18
C SER A 469 7.04 -25.80 5.74
N SER A 470 6.69 -24.56 5.41
CA SER A 470 6.77 -24.02 4.04
C SER A 470 8.09 -23.30 3.75
N MET A 471 8.47 -22.32 4.57
CA MET A 471 9.60 -21.44 4.31
C MET A 471 10.93 -22.01 4.79
N ILE A 472 10.90 -22.96 5.74
CA ILE A 472 12.11 -23.60 6.28
C ILE A 472 12.23 -25.02 5.75
N LEU A 473 11.31 -25.93 6.10
CA LEU A 473 11.52 -27.34 5.81
C LEU A 473 11.35 -27.69 4.31
N MET A 474 10.25 -27.27 3.69
CA MET A 474 10.03 -27.53 2.26
C MET A 474 11.15 -26.93 1.38
N LYS A 475 11.57 -25.68 1.63
CA LYS A 475 12.62 -25.02 0.83
C LYS A 475 14.01 -25.68 1.00
N ASN A 476 14.31 -26.31 2.14
CA ASN A 476 15.65 -26.87 2.42
C ASN A 476 15.74 -28.40 2.28
N TYR A 477 14.63 -29.14 2.43
CA TYR A 477 14.64 -30.60 2.46
C TYR A 477 13.63 -31.25 1.49
N ASP A 478 12.84 -30.48 0.73
CA ASP A 478 11.72 -30.97 -0.10
C ASP A 478 10.71 -31.85 0.69
N ASP A 479 10.63 -31.64 2.01
CA ASP A 479 9.65 -32.25 2.89
C ASP A 479 9.15 -31.17 3.86
N PRO A 480 7.83 -30.90 3.93
CA PRO A 480 7.27 -29.92 4.84
C PRO A 480 7.31 -30.36 6.32
N GLY A 481 7.76 -31.57 6.60
CA GLY A 481 7.83 -32.17 7.92
C GLY A 481 6.46 -32.60 8.45
N LEU A 482 6.48 -33.12 9.66
CA LEU A 482 5.30 -33.55 10.38
C LEU A 482 5.13 -32.76 11.68
N ARG A 483 3.91 -32.29 11.92
CA ARG A 483 3.55 -31.47 13.09
C ARG A 483 2.84 -32.29 14.15
N ILE A 484 2.90 -31.77 15.37
CA ILE A 484 2.07 -32.22 16.48
C ILE A 484 0.86 -31.30 16.59
N VAL A 485 -0.34 -31.86 16.45
CA VAL A 485 -1.59 -31.11 16.35
C VAL A 485 -2.52 -31.56 17.47
N ARG A 486 -3.25 -30.62 18.09
CA ARG A 486 -4.25 -31.00 19.09
C ARG A 486 -5.45 -31.67 18.43
N VAL A 487 -6.04 -32.65 19.11
CA VAL A 487 -7.36 -33.16 18.70
C VAL A 487 -8.38 -32.03 18.83
N GLY A 488 -8.99 -31.64 17.70
CA GLY A 488 -10.03 -30.62 17.66
C GLY A 488 -11.27 -31.03 18.46
N GLN A 489 -11.93 -30.08 19.12
CA GLN A 489 -13.19 -30.34 19.82
C GLN A 489 -14.29 -30.72 18.81
N SER A 490 -15.32 -31.44 19.24
CA SER A 490 -16.41 -31.91 18.35
C SER A 490 -17.20 -30.78 17.66
N LYS A 491 -17.03 -29.52 18.07
CA LYS A 491 -17.62 -28.33 17.44
C LYS A 491 -16.70 -27.68 16.39
N GLU A 492 -15.45 -28.12 16.26
CA GLU A 492 -14.42 -27.54 15.39
C GLU A 492 -14.28 -28.36 14.09
N PHE A 493 -15.39 -28.50 13.35
CA PHE A 493 -15.42 -29.34 12.13
C PHE A 493 -14.33 -28.94 11.12
N ALA A 494 -14.18 -27.64 10.86
CA ALA A 494 -13.19 -27.13 9.91
C ALA A 494 -11.73 -27.46 10.31
N HIS A 495 -11.43 -27.51 11.61
CA HIS A 495 -10.12 -27.91 12.12
C HIS A 495 -9.87 -29.39 11.88
N GLN A 496 -10.86 -30.23 12.21
CA GLN A 496 -10.76 -31.68 12.02
C GLN A 496 -10.60 -32.02 10.53
N GLU A 497 -11.44 -31.45 9.66
CA GLU A 497 -11.40 -31.67 8.22
C GLU A 497 -10.03 -31.30 7.63
N TYR A 498 -9.47 -30.16 8.02
CA TYR A 498 -8.18 -29.69 7.52
C TYR A 498 -7.01 -30.57 7.98
N TYR A 499 -6.92 -30.86 9.28
CA TYR A 499 -5.76 -31.58 9.83
C TYR A 499 -5.78 -33.08 9.57
N GLN A 500 -6.95 -33.71 9.45
CA GLN A 500 -7.07 -35.12 9.04
C GLN A 500 -6.51 -35.34 7.64
N ARG A 501 -6.75 -34.40 6.72
CA ARG A 501 -6.21 -34.44 5.35
C ARG A 501 -4.69 -34.36 5.31
N LEU A 502 -4.09 -33.64 6.25
CA LEU A 502 -2.64 -33.48 6.35
C LEU A 502 -1.94 -34.66 7.05
N GLY A 503 -2.67 -35.51 7.77
CA GLY A 503 -2.13 -36.69 8.47
C GLY A 503 -0.97 -36.35 9.41
N HIS A 504 -1.17 -35.34 10.25
CA HIS A 504 -0.26 -35.00 11.35
C HIS A 504 -0.50 -35.88 12.58
N ILE A 505 0.41 -35.85 13.56
CA ILE A 505 0.25 -36.63 14.80
C ILE A 505 -0.66 -35.87 15.76
N ASP A 506 -1.76 -36.51 16.16
CA ASP A 506 -2.74 -35.98 17.08
C ASP A 506 -2.32 -36.14 18.56
N VAL A 507 -2.52 -35.09 19.36
CA VAL A 507 -2.32 -35.11 20.82
C VAL A 507 -3.48 -34.48 21.58
N TYR A 508 -3.69 -34.91 22.82
CA TYR A 508 -4.68 -34.31 23.73
C TYR A 508 -4.06 -33.15 24.51
N THR A 509 -4.71 -31.99 24.49
CA THR A 509 -4.37 -30.82 25.33
C THR A 509 -5.40 -30.65 26.45
N ASP A 510 -5.19 -29.68 27.36
CA ASP A 510 -6.13 -29.41 28.46
C ASP A 510 -7.53 -28.98 27.96
N ASP A 511 -7.61 -28.49 26.72
CA ASP A 511 -8.85 -28.13 26.03
C ASP A 511 -9.58 -29.31 25.37
N SER A 512 -8.96 -30.50 25.31
CA SER A 512 -9.60 -31.72 24.83
C SER A 512 -10.49 -32.31 25.94
N LYS A 513 -11.67 -32.86 25.59
CA LYS A 513 -12.62 -33.43 26.57
C LYS A 513 -11.91 -34.36 27.58
N SER A 514 -12.35 -34.29 28.83
CA SER A 514 -11.84 -35.09 29.97
C SER A 514 -11.86 -36.61 29.67
N GLU A 515 -10.76 -37.14 29.14
CA GLU A 515 -10.54 -38.58 29.00
C GLU A 515 -9.82 -39.19 30.22
N SER A 516 -10.01 -40.51 30.40
CA SER A 516 -9.40 -41.26 31.51
C SER A 516 -7.87 -41.25 31.46
N LYS A 517 -7.21 -41.31 32.63
CA LYS A 517 -5.74 -41.36 32.75
C LYS A 517 -5.09 -42.50 31.93
N LYS A 518 -5.80 -43.61 31.73
CA LYS A 518 -5.32 -44.78 30.97
C LYS A 518 -5.20 -44.48 29.47
N ILE A 519 -6.19 -43.80 28.90
CA ILE A 519 -6.21 -43.43 27.48
C ILE A 519 -5.13 -42.36 27.21
N LYS A 520 -4.98 -41.36 28.09
CA LYS A 520 -3.91 -40.36 27.98
C LYS A 520 -2.50 -41.00 27.96
N LYS A 521 -2.27 -42.07 28.72
CA LYS A 521 -0.99 -42.81 28.71
C LYS A 521 -0.79 -43.58 27.41
N GLN A 522 -1.84 -44.22 26.88
CA GLN A 522 -1.78 -44.94 25.60
C GLN A 522 -1.51 -44.00 24.42
N VAL A 523 -2.23 -42.88 24.34
CA VAL A 523 -2.03 -41.89 23.26
C VAL A 523 -0.63 -41.28 23.33
N ARG A 524 -0.13 -40.98 24.53
CA ARG A 524 1.25 -40.51 24.71
C ARG A 524 2.28 -41.53 24.23
N GLN A 525 2.04 -42.83 24.43
CA GLN A 525 2.93 -43.86 23.91
C GLN A 525 2.87 -43.98 22.38
N MET A 526 1.67 -43.87 21.80
CA MET A 526 1.51 -43.84 20.34
C MET A 526 2.26 -42.67 19.71
N PHE A 527 2.17 -41.47 20.32
CA PHE A 527 2.96 -40.31 19.92
C PHE A 527 4.46 -40.60 19.85
N TYR A 528 5.07 -41.18 20.91
CA TYR A 528 6.50 -41.45 20.91
C TYR A 528 6.90 -42.48 19.85
N ASN A 529 6.06 -43.49 19.63
CA ASN A 529 6.31 -44.52 18.63
C ASN A 529 6.23 -43.95 17.21
N GLU A 530 5.19 -43.19 16.88
CA GLU A 530 4.97 -42.63 15.55
C GLU A 530 5.98 -41.53 15.22
N ALA A 531 6.19 -40.59 16.15
CA ALA A 531 7.18 -39.53 16.00
C ALA A 531 8.62 -40.10 15.90
N GLY A 532 8.95 -41.08 16.74
CA GLY A 532 10.25 -41.74 16.71
C GLY A 532 10.50 -42.51 15.41
N ALA A 533 9.48 -43.20 14.88
CA ALA A 533 9.57 -43.89 13.60
C ALA A 533 9.74 -42.91 12.43
N TYR A 534 8.97 -41.81 12.40
CA TYR A 534 9.07 -40.80 11.36
C TYR A 534 10.46 -40.13 11.35
N VAL A 535 10.95 -39.69 12.52
CA VAL A 535 12.29 -39.09 12.64
C VAL A 535 13.38 -40.11 12.32
N GLY A 536 13.25 -41.36 12.79
CA GLY A 536 14.19 -42.44 12.49
C GLY A 536 14.24 -42.83 11.01
N GLY A 537 13.16 -42.59 10.26
CA GLY A 537 13.09 -42.74 8.81
C GLY A 537 13.60 -41.54 8.01
N GLY A 538 14.17 -40.52 8.67
CA GLY A 538 14.68 -39.31 8.03
C GLY A 538 13.66 -38.17 7.92
N GLY A 539 12.49 -38.27 8.55
CA GLY A 539 11.49 -37.20 8.58
C GLY A 539 11.81 -36.09 9.58
N ASN A 540 11.46 -34.85 9.27
CA ASN A 540 11.64 -33.71 10.17
C ASN A 540 10.39 -33.43 11.01
N LEU A 541 10.52 -33.45 12.33
CA LEU A 541 9.39 -33.26 13.25
C LEU A 541 9.34 -31.81 13.77
N ILE A 542 8.19 -31.16 13.69
CA ILE A 542 7.96 -29.82 14.24
C ILE A 542 7.13 -29.95 15.53
N ILE A 543 7.66 -29.43 16.64
CA ILE A 543 7.00 -29.54 17.95
C ILE A 543 7.20 -28.28 18.80
N SER A 544 6.11 -27.72 19.33
CA SER A 544 6.22 -26.64 20.31
C SER A 544 6.42 -27.22 21.72
N PRO A 545 7.53 -26.93 22.41
CA PRO A 545 7.72 -27.39 23.78
C PRO A 545 6.78 -26.67 24.76
N GLU A 546 6.22 -25.51 24.44
CA GLU A 546 5.25 -24.82 25.30
C GLU A 546 3.92 -25.56 25.39
N GLY A 547 3.51 -26.18 24.27
CA GLY A 547 2.24 -26.88 24.14
C GLY A 547 0.99 -26.01 24.30
N SER A 548 1.15 -24.69 24.41
CA SER A 548 0.12 -23.65 24.43
C SER A 548 0.64 -22.46 23.62
N SER A 549 -0.28 -21.63 23.10
CA SER A 549 0.07 -20.45 22.29
C SER A 549 0.03 -19.15 23.10
N TYR A 550 1.02 -18.28 22.91
CA TYR A 550 1.17 -16.98 23.61
C TYR A 550 1.23 -15.80 22.63
N SER A 551 1.16 -14.57 23.13
CA SER A 551 1.61 -13.43 22.31
C SER A 551 3.13 -13.47 22.12
N THR A 552 3.65 -12.75 21.14
CA THR A 552 5.10 -12.65 20.92
C THR A 552 5.83 -12.17 22.18
N GLU A 553 5.26 -11.23 22.91
CA GLU A 553 5.87 -10.62 24.10
C GLU A 553 5.78 -11.52 25.35
N GLU A 554 4.77 -12.41 25.41
CA GLU A 554 4.56 -13.35 26.52
C GLU A 554 5.35 -14.66 26.35
N SER A 555 5.80 -14.95 25.12
CA SER A 555 6.54 -16.15 24.76
C SER A 555 8.02 -16.08 25.22
N PRO A 556 8.65 -17.20 25.64
CA PRO A 556 8.04 -18.52 25.79
C PRO A 556 7.39 -18.70 27.18
N GLY A 557 6.24 -19.38 27.18
CA GLY A 557 5.66 -20.06 28.33
C GLY A 557 6.46 -21.30 28.77
N PRO A 558 5.97 -22.04 29.78
CA PRO A 558 6.68 -23.18 30.36
C PRO A 558 6.95 -24.31 29.35
N PHE A 559 8.20 -24.74 29.25
CA PHE A 559 8.57 -25.85 28.38
C PHE A 559 8.22 -27.22 28.97
N LYS A 560 7.67 -28.09 28.12
CA LYS A 560 7.31 -29.48 28.39
C LYS A 560 8.45 -30.40 27.92
N PRO A 561 8.67 -31.55 28.59
CA PRO A 561 9.79 -32.46 28.29
C PRO A 561 9.59 -33.31 27.02
N GLY A 562 8.46 -33.20 26.32
CA GLY A 562 8.03 -34.14 25.28
C GLY A 562 9.06 -34.34 24.16
N ALA A 563 9.48 -33.25 23.52
CA ALA A 563 10.46 -33.24 22.43
C ALA A 563 11.83 -33.77 22.87
N PHE A 564 12.28 -33.34 24.04
CA PHE A 564 13.59 -33.67 24.60
C PHE A 564 13.68 -35.14 25.02
N ASN A 565 12.61 -35.66 25.64
CA ASN A 565 12.49 -37.09 25.96
C ASN A 565 12.45 -37.95 24.69
N LEU A 566 11.81 -37.48 23.62
CA LEU A 566 11.78 -38.21 22.36
C LEU A 566 13.21 -38.35 21.82
N ALA A 567 13.96 -37.25 21.73
CA ALA A 567 15.34 -37.26 21.27
C ALA A 567 16.22 -38.25 22.06
N LEU A 568 16.19 -38.16 23.40
CA LEU A 568 16.94 -39.06 24.30
C LEU A 568 16.52 -40.54 24.21
N SER A 569 15.29 -40.82 23.77
CA SER A 569 14.78 -42.20 23.65
C SER A 569 15.25 -42.90 22.36
N MET A 570 15.71 -42.14 21.36
CA MET A 570 16.05 -42.66 20.05
C MET A 570 17.44 -43.30 20.00
N LYS A 571 17.60 -44.35 19.18
CA LYS A 571 18.90 -45.04 19.00
C LYS A 571 19.96 -44.13 18.37
N LYS A 572 19.61 -43.44 17.28
CA LYS A 572 20.38 -42.33 16.71
C LYS A 572 19.70 -41.06 17.22
N GLU A 573 20.31 -40.40 18.20
CA GLU A 573 19.76 -39.17 18.76
C GLU A 573 19.70 -38.08 17.68
N PRO A 574 18.50 -37.53 17.38
CA PRO A 574 18.35 -36.42 16.45
C PRO A 574 18.83 -35.11 17.08
N TYR A 575 19.24 -34.15 16.25
CA TYR A 575 19.42 -32.78 16.72
C TYR A 575 18.08 -32.15 17.12
N ILE A 576 18.13 -31.35 18.18
CA ILE A 576 17.13 -30.32 18.47
C ILE A 576 17.55 -29.07 17.70
N VAL A 577 16.71 -28.61 16.76
CA VAL A 577 16.91 -27.38 15.98
C VAL A 577 15.94 -26.31 16.49
N PRO A 578 16.40 -25.29 17.23
CA PRO A 578 15.50 -24.30 17.80
C PRO A 578 15.17 -23.17 16.82
N LEU A 579 13.87 -22.87 16.67
CA LEU A 579 13.34 -21.85 15.77
C LEU A 579 12.55 -20.80 16.54
N VAL A 580 13.01 -19.56 16.55
CA VAL A 580 12.35 -18.47 17.26
C VAL A 580 11.43 -17.70 16.33
N MET A 581 10.15 -17.61 16.68
CA MET A 581 9.12 -16.95 15.91
C MET A 581 8.71 -15.64 16.59
N ALA A 582 8.63 -14.54 15.83
CA ALA A 582 8.11 -13.27 16.32
C ALA A 582 7.10 -12.63 15.34
N ASN A 583 6.10 -11.99 15.93
CA ASN A 583 4.99 -11.26 15.31
C ASN A 583 4.02 -12.05 14.44
N PHE A 584 4.00 -13.38 14.53
CA PHE A 584 2.96 -14.18 13.86
C PHE A 584 1.57 -14.01 14.49
N ASP A 585 1.50 -13.42 15.70
CA ASP A 585 0.28 -13.03 16.43
C ASP A 585 -0.25 -11.64 16.06
N LYS A 586 0.47 -10.89 15.24
CA LYS A 586 0.05 -9.57 14.78
C LYS A 586 -0.64 -9.67 13.41
N ARG A 587 -1.32 -8.59 13.01
CA ARG A 587 -1.87 -8.48 11.64
C ARG A 587 -0.72 -8.53 10.63
N ALA A 588 -0.96 -9.03 9.42
CA ALA A 588 0.04 -8.97 8.35
C ALA A 588 0.36 -7.53 7.93
N ARG A 589 -0.66 -6.65 8.02
CA ARG A 589 -0.53 -5.23 7.76
C ARG A 589 0.46 -4.55 8.71
N ASN A 590 1.35 -3.73 8.17
CA ASN A 590 2.37 -2.99 8.94
C ASN A 590 3.26 -3.86 9.85
N ASN A 591 3.42 -5.14 9.52
CA ASN A 591 4.15 -6.10 10.33
C ASN A 591 5.27 -6.77 9.53
N ARG A 592 6.27 -7.30 10.23
CA ARG A 592 7.29 -8.19 9.68
C ARG A 592 7.34 -9.47 10.50
N PHE A 593 7.16 -10.61 9.84
CA PHE A 593 7.34 -11.93 10.44
C PHE A 593 8.83 -12.23 10.59
N VAL A 594 9.28 -12.69 11.77
CA VAL A 594 10.70 -13.00 11.99
C VAL A 594 10.86 -14.45 12.43
N CYS A 595 11.78 -15.16 11.79
CA CYS A 595 12.21 -16.51 12.15
C CYS A 595 13.73 -16.53 12.36
N LEU A 596 14.19 -16.87 13.57
CA LEU A 596 15.60 -17.12 13.85
C LEU A 596 15.84 -18.62 13.98
N ILE A 597 16.77 -19.15 13.21
CA ILE A 597 17.22 -20.53 13.28
C ILE A 597 18.50 -20.54 14.13
N LEU A 598 18.43 -21.18 15.28
CA LEU A 598 19.53 -21.22 16.25
C LEU A 598 20.42 -22.46 16.04
N PRO A 599 21.67 -22.44 16.53
CA PRO A 599 22.55 -23.61 16.46
C PRO A 599 21.89 -24.87 17.03
N PRO A 600 21.93 -26.00 16.31
CA PRO A 600 21.34 -27.25 16.78
C PRO A 600 22.17 -27.87 17.90
N PHE A 601 21.53 -28.64 18.78
CA PHE A 601 22.20 -29.31 19.89
C PHE A 601 21.64 -30.71 20.15
N LYS A 602 22.41 -31.56 20.85
CA LYS A 602 21.91 -32.84 21.36
C LYS A 602 21.48 -32.69 22.81
N VAL A 603 20.39 -33.36 23.18
CA VAL A 603 19.88 -33.29 24.55
C VAL A 603 20.86 -34.00 25.50
N SER A 604 21.55 -35.03 25.03
CA SER A 604 22.62 -35.73 25.76
C SER A 604 23.75 -34.82 26.24
N ASP A 605 23.96 -33.68 25.58
CA ASP A 605 25.01 -32.72 25.96
C ASP A 605 24.69 -32.02 27.29
N TYR A 606 23.41 -32.01 27.68
CA TYR A 606 22.90 -31.35 28.88
C TYR A 606 22.32 -32.31 29.92
N ILE A 607 21.82 -33.47 29.49
CA ILE A 607 21.15 -34.47 30.33
C ILE A 607 21.87 -35.81 30.15
N ARG A 608 22.50 -36.30 31.23
CA ARG A 608 23.28 -37.54 31.21
C ARG A 608 22.43 -38.76 31.54
N ASP A 609 21.50 -38.63 32.47
CA ASP A 609 20.55 -39.67 32.83
C ASP A 609 19.15 -39.31 32.31
N LYS A 610 18.69 -40.07 31.31
CA LYS A 610 17.40 -39.85 30.66
C LYS A 610 16.20 -40.11 31.58
N GLU A 611 16.39 -40.82 32.69
CA GLU A 611 15.34 -41.09 33.68
C GLU A 611 15.31 -40.04 34.82
N ASP A 612 16.33 -39.17 34.91
CA ASP A 612 16.40 -38.10 35.92
C ASP A 612 15.46 -36.93 35.57
N LYS A 613 14.23 -37.02 36.08
CA LYS A 613 13.20 -35.97 35.95
C LYS A 613 13.61 -34.63 36.55
N ALA A 614 14.47 -34.61 37.57
CA ALA A 614 14.92 -33.37 38.19
C ALA A 614 15.98 -32.68 37.32
N GLN A 615 16.89 -33.44 36.70
CA GLN A 615 17.83 -32.91 35.70
C GLN A 615 17.08 -32.37 34.48
N MET A 616 16.08 -33.10 33.95
CA MET A 616 15.22 -32.62 32.87
C MET A 616 14.51 -31.31 33.26
N HIS A 617 13.91 -31.24 34.45
CA HIS A 617 13.24 -30.01 34.90
C HIS A 617 14.19 -28.80 34.97
N ARG A 618 15.39 -28.97 35.55
CA ARG A 618 16.41 -27.89 35.61
C ARG A 618 16.84 -27.45 34.22
N PHE A 619 17.04 -28.39 33.29
CA PHE A 619 17.36 -28.08 31.90
C PHE A 619 16.25 -27.25 31.25
N LEU A 620 14.97 -27.66 31.38
CA LEU A 620 13.84 -26.96 30.77
C LEU A 620 13.71 -25.52 31.27
N VAL A 621 13.82 -25.29 32.58
CA VAL A 621 13.74 -23.95 33.18
C VAL A 621 14.86 -23.06 32.66
N LYS A 622 16.11 -23.55 32.67
CA LYS A 622 17.28 -22.79 32.18
C LYS A 622 17.19 -22.51 30.68
N TYR A 623 16.75 -23.49 29.90
CA TYR A 623 16.63 -23.35 28.46
C TYR A 623 15.48 -22.41 28.09
N GLN A 624 14.36 -22.44 28.80
CA GLN A 624 13.26 -21.48 28.63
C GLN A 624 13.73 -20.04 28.87
N GLU A 625 14.50 -19.78 29.93
CA GLU A 625 15.06 -18.46 30.21
C GLU A 625 16.00 -17.99 29.10
N THR A 626 16.88 -18.89 28.63
CA THR A 626 17.77 -18.62 27.48
C THR A 626 16.96 -18.31 26.23
N TYR A 627 15.91 -19.10 25.96
CA TYR A 627 15.05 -18.95 24.80
C TYR A 627 14.31 -17.61 24.79
N ARG A 628 13.89 -17.10 25.96
CA ARG A 628 13.28 -15.77 26.09
C ARG A 628 14.19 -14.66 25.57
N SER A 629 15.50 -14.75 25.81
CA SER A 629 16.46 -13.76 25.27
C SER A 629 16.49 -13.75 23.75
N TYR A 630 16.32 -14.91 23.11
CA TYR A 630 16.25 -15.01 21.65
C TYR A 630 14.93 -14.45 21.10
N VAL A 631 13.81 -14.62 21.81
CA VAL A 631 12.53 -13.96 21.45
C VAL A 631 12.71 -12.44 21.48
N GLN A 632 13.37 -11.87 22.50
CA GLN A 632 13.65 -10.44 22.55
C GLN A 632 14.52 -9.97 21.38
N LYS A 633 15.52 -10.77 20.98
CA LYS A 633 16.32 -10.50 19.77
C LYS A 633 15.45 -10.51 18.50
N ALA A 634 14.55 -11.48 18.36
CA ALA A 634 13.63 -11.55 17.22
C ALA A 634 12.66 -10.35 17.18
N ILE A 635 12.16 -9.90 18.34
CA ILE A 635 11.34 -8.68 18.47
C ILE A 635 12.13 -7.45 18.01
N ALA A 636 13.37 -7.29 18.47
CA ALA A 636 14.22 -6.18 18.06
C ALA A 636 14.47 -6.18 16.53
N LEU A 637 14.71 -7.36 15.96
CA LEU A 637 14.83 -7.54 14.51
C LEU A 637 13.52 -7.35 13.76
N SER A 638 12.36 -7.44 14.40
CA SER A 638 11.09 -7.20 13.73
C SER A 638 10.82 -5.71 13.44
N GLN A 639 11.50 -4.82 14.18
CA GLN A 639 11.45 -3.39 13.91
C GLN A 639 12.13 -3.10 12.56
N PRO A 640 11.51 -2.31 11.68
CA PRO A 640 12.06 -2.05 10.35
C PRO A 640 13.40 -1.33 10.44
N SER A 641 14.43 -1.88 9.79
CA SER A 641 15.75 -1.23 9.65
C SER A 641 15.78 -0.31 8.43
N ALA A 642 16.73 0.63 8.36
CA ALA A 642 16.91 1.49 7.19
C ALA A 642 17.22 0.71 5.90
N ASP A 643 17.74 -0.52 6.01
CA ASP A 643 18.20 -1.35 4.89
C ASP A 643 17.11 -2.23 4.26
N ASP A 644 15.99 -2.46 4.95
CA ASP A 644 14.88 -3.31 4.45
C ASP A 644 14.17 -2.74 3.22
N VAL A 645 14.43 -1.48 2.87
CA VAL A 645 13.84 -0.77 1.72
C VAL A 645 14.58 -1.12 0.41
N LEU A 646 15.82 -1.61 0.48
CA LEU A 646 16.64 -1.93 -0.70
C LEU A 646 16.33 -3.31 -1.29
N ASN A 647 15.89 -4.28 -0.48
CA ASN A 647 15.60 -5.65 -0.93
C ASN A 647 14.26 -5.83 -1.66
N LYS A 648 13.54 -4.74 -1.96
CA LYS A 648 12.47 -4.75 -2.98
C LYS A 648 12.99 -4.66 -4.42
N LYS A 649 14.31 -4.70 -4.63
CA LYS A 649 14.94 -4.68 -5.96
C LYS A 649 15.46 -6.08 -6.31
N GLY A 650 14.60 -6.88 -6.94
CA GLY A 650 15.02 -8.10 -7.60
C GLY A 650 14.21 -9.31 -7.18
N GLU A 651 12.95 -9.37 -7.61
CA GLU A 651 12.28 -10.59 -8.06
C GLU A 651 11.07 -10.21 -8.93
#